data_AF-A0A3A9VTR7-F1
#
_entry.id   AF-A0A3A9VTR7-F1
#
_cell.length_a   1.000
_cell.length_b   1.000
_cell.length_c   1.000
_cell.angle_alpha   90.00
_cell.angle_beta   90.00
_cell.angle_gamma   90.00
#
_symmetry.space_group_name_H-M   'P 1'
#
loop_
_entity.id
_entity.type
_entity.pdbx_description
1 polymer ?
#
loop_
_entity_poly.entity_id
_entity_poly.type
_entity_poly.pdbx_seq_one_letter_code
_entity_poly.pdbx_strand_id
1 'polypeptide(L)'
;MLERLNNQTKRYVVIYFIAIAIFLMLKPSIEIFLAKIIDLSGLDQLYFEIGYYILCSVVLILYILAFTRKYIFSPNHTFLLILSTSLYVLSRFTNDNIVFLPIENSIKYLDLLFFIFLLHCIVLFVQYLNNTSKKPDNKKINPVHFIEDLPFKGEIIENEDIVENLITTLTDFRPSESFSIGINAVWGYGKTTFLERFNQRIKEENPKAVVFWYKLWRNDGDTAIIENFFNELKKQLNPHSGEFSNTISKYVDTIVAYTPDMIQKIASTGKSILNEDETLEEYHNNINAGIKKIDKQIIVLLDDLDRLDENEILQSFKLIRTLADFNNVIFIAGYHRKYVTDSIEKENYIDKIFNVEINLLPFNEKRIKEELLVQIRKVFTNEKNAEDVIGYGASFEVLFSQENKELQDQDINLPNLLSIRKYLTPTIDLNYQLFLKTFRDVKRFVNEFKFNETFLKDKNNVVIKEYILLKLCVYKYRELQNLVFSELDSILSKGAINVLDQNKEFSADILGLYGPHDIYVYDQNAREKIFKKIKDNTSYSEEDIEIIDAVLIQLFGEKSKSYYETNQNCIAKISYTNIYVRNNLAGALFKITDFINAFKANNLHKILTKYSGLTLQSLYNAYNELKLFIFRREITDKDQFIDILKTIDGMNIITQSEDRQQIIDLSGNVLKNVYKDDQTDFLKDFKEVVLFSNSIGAIDNLLSDININEKRLEREELYTSSGIIKYDNEIFKDEFLKEILINKLQKIVENNTSIDIRLSGYHMYTEKIAVDHKIIRSKDANELIKNDIKKEDNFSKYLADGFFDFTTPSDGEPPKQHKHQPRPFLDQIFSSPETLDLLIKDPLNKELYTQFSNEGWDNYYKYLKGIKNPIKNDGDYTNERLERILRLLQKFTVNEYKPLTQQEYEKVINSKLTNSRSRIKKRSENGKY
;
A
#
# COMPACT_ATOMS: atom_id res chain seq x y z
N MET A 1 48.71 1.80 -39.85
CA MET A 1 47.36 1.18 -39.85
C MET A 1 47.26 0.03 -38.84
N LEU A 2 48.23 -0.90 -38.77
CA LEU A 2 48.27 -1.99 -37.78
C LEU A 2 48.37 -1.52 -36.31
N GLU A 3 49.02 -0.39 -36.03
CA GLU A 3 49.18 0.12 -34.65
C GLU A 3 47.87 0.42 -33.92
N ARG A 4 46.80 0.78 -34.65
CA ARG A 4 45.48 1.10 -34.09
C ARG A 4 44.60 -0.12 -33.78
N LEU A 5 45.04 -1.32 -34.12
CA LEU A 5 44.27 -2.56 -33.88
C LEU A 5 44.57 -3.13 -32.49
N ASN A 6 43.55 -3.70 -31.84
CA ASN A 6 43.76 -4.42 -30.59
C ASN A 6 44.65 -5.67 -30.82
N ASN A 7 45.28 -6.16 -29.76
CA ASN A 7 46.23 -7.29 -29.85
C ASN A 7 45.61 -8.58 -30.39
N GLN A 8 44.32 -8.80 -30.17
CA GLN A 8 43.58 -9.96 -30.64
C GLN A 8 43.35 -9.91 -32.16
N THR A 9 42.97 -8.75 -32.69
CA THR A 9 42.77 -8.52 -34.13
C THR A 9 44.10 -8.67 -34.89
N LYS A 10 45.20 -8.15 -34.34
CA LYS A 10 46.55 -8.35 -34.91
C LYS A 10 46.88 -9.84 -35.05
N ARG A 11 46.57 -10.63 -34.02
CA ARG A 11 46.79 -12.09 -34.03
C ARG A 11 46.02 -12.77 -35.17
N TYR A 12 44.73 -12.47 -35.36
CA TYR A 12 43.95 -13.06 -36.45
C TYR A 12 44.50 -12.71 -37.83
N VAL A 13 44.90 -11.45 -38.04
CA VAL A 13 45.47 -11.01 -39.32
C VAL A 13 46.76 -11.77 -39.64
N VAL A 14 47.65 -11.94 -38.66
CA VAL A 14 48.89 -12.71 -38.85
C VAL A 14 48.60 -14.18 -39.15
N ILE A 15 47.71 -14.81 -38.38
CA ILE A 15 47.32 -16.21 -38.61
C ILE A 15 46.72 -16.39 -40.02
N TYR A 16 45.89 -15.46 -40.48
CA TYR A 16 45.28 -15.51 -41.81
C TYR A 16 46.33 -15.53 -42.92
N PHE A 17 47.29 -14.60 -42.90
CA PHE A 17 48.34 -14.54 -43.91
C PHE A 17 49.27 -15.76 -43.87
N ILE A 18 49.60 -16.26 -42.67
CA ILE A 18 50.38 -17.49 -42.53
C ILE A 18 49.63 -18.69 -43.11
N ALA A 19 48.33 -18.83 -42.80
CA ALA A 19 47.52 -19.94 -43.31
C ALA A 19 47.41 -19.92 -44.84
N ILE A 20 47.24 -18.75 -45.44
CA ILE A 20 47.23 -18.58 -46.90
C ILE A 20 48.61 -18.90 -47.49
N ALA A 21 49.69 -18.42 -46.89
CA ALA A 21 51.05 -18.69 -47.37
C ALA A 21 51.36 -20.20 -47.35
N ILE A 22 51.04 -20.88 -46.25
CA ILE A 22 51.19 -22.34 -46.11
C ILE A 22 50.35 -23.07 -47.16
N PHE A 23 49.08 -22.67 -47.33
CA PHE A 23 48.22 -23.27 -48.34
C PHE A 23 48.80 -23.14 -49.75
N LEU A 24 49.29 -21.95 -50.13
CA LEU A 24 49.91 -21.74 -51.44
C LEU A 24 51.20 -22.55 -51.62
N MET A 25 52.03 -22.66 -50.58
CA MET A 25 53.27 -23.45 -50.62
C MET A 25 53.00 -24.95 -50.78
N LEU A 26 51.94 -25.47 -50.18
CA LEU A 26 51.60 -26.89 -50.17
C LEU A 26 50.44 -27.26 -51.10
N LYS A 27 49.99 -26.30 -51.93
CA LYS A 27 48.76 -26.42 -52.72
C LYS A 27 48.70 -27.72 -53.54
N PRO A 28 49.70 -28.10 -54.35
CA PRO A 28 49.61 -29.33 -55.16
C PRO A 28 49.48 -30.59 -54.29
N SER A 29 50.21 -30.65 -53.18
CA SER A 29 50.17 -31.78 -52.24
C SER A 29 48.82 -31.88 -51.53
N ILE A 30 48.25 -30.74 -51.12
CA ILE A 30 46.92 -30.66 -50.51
C ILE A 30 45.86 -31.08 -51.53
N GLU A 31 45.94 -30.61 -52.77
CA GLU A 31 44.97 -30.92 -53.82
C GLU A 31 44.97 -32.42 -54.18
N ILE A 32 46.13 -33.05 -54.34
CA ILE A 32 46.26 -34.49 -54.58
C ILE A 32 45.70 -35.30 -53.40
N PHE A 33 45.97 -34.85 -52.16
CA PHE A 33 45.45 -35.51 -50.96
C PHE A 33 43.93 -35.44 -50.89
N LEU A 34 43.34 -34.27 -51.16
CA LEU A 34 41.89 -34.09 -51.20
C LEU A 34 41.25 -34.91 -52.33
N ALA A 35 41.85 -34.95 -53.52
CA ALA A 35 41.37 -35.76 -54.63
C ALA A 35 41.29 -37.25 -54.26
N LYS A 36 42.30 -37.80 -53.58
CA LYS A 36 42.28 -39.20 -53.11
C LYS A 36 41.16 -39.49 -52.11
N ILE A 37 40.86 -38.55 -51.21
CA ILE A 37 39.76 -38.68 -50.24
C ILE A 37 38.41 -38.68 -50.96
N ILE A 38 38.27 -37.80 -51.95
CA ILE A 38 37.05 -37.64 -52.77
C ILE A 38 36.81 -38.90 -53.61
N ASP A 39 37.83 -39.48 -54.25
CA ASP A 39 37.72 -40.71 -55.05
C ASP A 39 37.28 -41.93 -54.22
N LEU A 40 37.64 -41.98 -52.93
CA LEU A 40 37.22 -43.04 -52.00
C LEU A 40 35.74 -42.93 -51.60
N SER A 41 35.08 -41.79 -51.83
CA SER A 41 33.79 -41.45 -51.23
C SER A 41 32.55 -41.65 -52.13
N GLY A 42 32.73 -41.99 -53.42
CA GLY A 42 31.62 -42.38 -54.30
C GLY A 42 30.52 -41.32 -54.44
N LEU A 43 30.90 -40.09 -54.79
CA LEU A 43 30.06 -38.88 -54.75
C LEU A 43 28.91 -38.81 -55.77
N ASP A 44 28.85 -39.73 -56.73
CA ASP A 44 27.82 -39.77 -57.79
C ASP A 44 26.54 -40.52 -57.38
N GLN A 45 26.32 -40.71 -56.07
CA GLN A 45 25.16 -41.43 -55.53
C GLN A 45 24.05 -40.47 -55.09
N LEU A 46 22.79 -40.85 -55.35
CA LEU A 46 21.58 -40.13 -54.90
C LEU A 46 21.61 -39.76 -53.40
N TYR A 47 22.25 -40.58 -52.56
CA TYR A 47 22.41 -40.33 -51.12
C TYR A 47 23.23 -39.09 -50.80
N PHE A 48 24.25 -38.78 -51.61
CA PHE A 48 25.07 -37.59 -51.44
C PHE A 48 24.26 -36.32 -51.69
N GLU A 49 23.45 -36.30 -52.75
CA GLU A 49 22.58 -35.16 -53.07
C GLU A 49 21.56 -34.91 -51.96
N ILE A 50 20.88 -35.97 -51.49
CA ILE A 50 19.92 -35.87 -50.38
C ILE A 50 20.61 -35.34 -49.11
N GLY A 51 21.78 -35.89 -48.76
CA GLY A 51 22.56 -35.43 -47.61
C GLY A 51 22.99 -33.97 -47.72
N TYR A 52 23.40 -33.55 -48.91
CA TYR A 52 23.77 -32.16 -49.21
C TYR A 52 22.59 -31.20 -49.03
N TYR A 53 21.40 -31.50 -49.57
CA TYR A 53 20.23 -30.64 -49.40
C TYR A 53 19.74 -30.57 -47.95
N ILE A 54 19.83 -31.66 -47.19
CA ILE A 54 19.53 -31.66 -45.75
C ILE A 54 20.50 -30.73 -45.02
N LEU A 55 21.80 -30.85 -45.28
CA LEU A 55 22.83 -30.00 -44.66
C LEU A 55 22.59 -28.51 -44.98
N CYS A 56 22.31 -28.18 -46.24
CA CYS A 56 21.93 -26.83 -46.67
C CYS A 56 20.73 -26.29 -45.89
N SER A 57 19.69 -27.13 -45.73
CA SER A 57 18.47 -26.76 -45.01
C SER A 57 18.72 -26.51 -43.53
N VAL A 58 19.54 -27.35 -42.88
CA VAL A 58 19.95 -27.17 -41.47
C VAL A 58 20.74 -25.87 -41.30
N VAL A 59 21.71 -25.61 -42.17
CA VAL A 59 22.51 -24.37 -42.11
C VAL A 59 21.62 -23.15 -42.32
N LEU A 60 20.70 -23.18 -43.28
CA LEU A 60 19.75 -22.09 -43.51
C LEU A 60 18.88 -21.84 -42.26
N ILE A 61 18.33 -22.89 -41.65
CA ILE A 61 17.53 -22.78 -40.42
C ILE A 61 18.36 -22.17 -39.28
N LEU A 62 19.61 -22.60 -39.10
CA LEU A 62 20.51 -22.05 -38.07
C LEU A 62 20.75 -20.55 -38.28
N TYR A 63 20.96 -20.10 -39.52
CA TYR A 63 21.12 -18.68 -39.82
C TYR A 63 19.82 -17.88 -39.67
N ILE A 64 18.66 -18.45 -40.00
CA ILE A 64 17.35 -17.84 -39.73
C ILE A 64 17.11 -17.70 -38.21
N LEU A 65 17.44 -18.72 -37.43
CA LEU A 65 17.37 -18.67 -35.97
C LEU A 65 18.34 -17.63 -35.39
N ALA A 66 19.57 -17.58 -35.91
CA ALA A 66 20.56 -16.58 -35.50
C ALA A 66 20.08 -15.15 -35.80
N PHE A 67 19.46 -14.95 -36.96
CA PHE A 67 18.86 -13.68 -37.37
C PHE A 67 17.69 -13.27 -36.47
N THR A 68 16.72 -14.16 -36.25
CA THR A 68 15.52 -13.88 -35.45
C THR A 68 15.83 -13.70 -33.96
N ARG A 69 16.79 -14.46 -33.40
CA ARG A 69 17.21 -14.37 -31.99
C ARG A 69 18.26 -13.29 -31.72
N LYS A 70 18.68 -12.52 -32.73
CA LYS A 70 19.76 -11.52 -32.61
C LYS A 70 21.05 -12.13 -32.02
N TYR A 71 21.38 -13.34 -32.45
CA TYR A 71 22.51 -14.11 -31.92
C TYR A 71 23.85 -13.47 -32.32
N ILE A 72 24.72 -13.21 -31.34
CA ILE A 72 26.04 -12.60 -31.58
C ILE A 72 27.06 -13.71 -31.86
N PHE A 73 27.54 -13.79 -33.10
CA PHE A 73 28.56 -14.76 -33.48
C PHE A 73 29.91 -14.42 -32.83
N SER A 74 30.63 -15.44 -32.37
CA SER A 74 31.96 -15.21 -31.80
C SER A 74 32.96 -14.82 -32.90
N PRO A 75 33.98 -14.01 -32.58
CA PRO A 75 35.01 -13.61 -33.54
C PRO A 75 35.73 -14.81 -34.18
N ASN A 76 35.91 -15.91 -33.44
CA ASN A 76 36.53 -17.14 -33.94
C ASN A 76 35.74 -17.78 -35.09
N HIS A 77 34.41 -17.87 -34.96
CA HIS A 77 33.58 -18.45 -36.01
C HIS A 77 33.63 -17.61 -37.29
N THR A 78 33.55 -16.29 -37.13
CA THR A 78 33.66 -15.34 -38.26
C THR A 78 35.02 -15.46 -38.95
N PHE A 79 36.10 -15.57 -38.17
CA PHE A 79 37.45 -15.77 -38.69
C PHE A 79 37.59 -17.08 -39.47
N LEU A 80 37.13 -18.19 -38.90
CA LEU A 80 37.19 -19.50 -39.56
C LEU A 80 36.40 -19.51 -40.87
N LEU A 81 35.23 -18.88 -40.91
CA LEU A 81 34.42 -18.77 -42.11
C LEU A 81 35.14 -17.95 -43.19
N ILE A 82 35.69 -16.78 -42.83
CA ILE A 82 36.49 -15.95 -43.77
C ILE A 82 37.68 -16.75 -44.32
N LEU A 83 38.40 -17.47 -43.45
CA LEU A 83 39.55 -18.26 -43.86
C LEU A 83 39.12 -19.41 -44.78
N SER A 84 38.09 -20.18 -44.44
CA SER A 84 37.59 -21.28 -45.26
C SER A 84 37.11 -20.81 -46.63
N THR A 85 36.38 -19.69 -46.69
CA THR A 85 35.91 -19.12 -47.95
C THR A 85 37.08 -18.59 -48.79
N SER A 86 38.10 -17.98 -48.15
CA SER A 86 39.30 -17.50 -48.86
C SER A 86 40.11 -18.64 -49.47
N LEU A 87 40.34 -19.72 -48.71
CA LEU A 87 41.02 -20.91 -49.20
C LEU A 87 40.24 -21.59 -50.33
N TYR A 88 38.91 -21.65 -50.20
CA TYR A 88 38.04 -22.17 -51.25
C TYR A 88 38.12 -21.35 -52.54
N VAL A 89 38.09 -20.02 -52.46
CA VAL A 89 38.25 -19.12 -53.63
C VAL A 89 39.58 -19.40 -54.34
N LEU A 90 40.67 -19.45 -53.58
CA LEU A 90 42.01 -19.72 -54.13
C LEU A 90 42.03 -21.06 -54.85
N SER A 91 41.49 -22.11 -54.24
CA SER A 91 41.39 -23.42 -54.89
C SER A 91 40.48 -23.37 -56.12
N ARG A 92 39.27 -22.80 -56.02
CA ARG A 92 38.26 -22.79 -57.09
C ARG A 92 38.75 -22.16 -58.41
N PHE A 93 39.55 -21.10 -58.34
CA PHE A 93 39.98 -20.31 -59.51
C PHE A 93 41.42 -20.56 -59.97
N THR A 94 42.23 -21.30 -59.21
CA THR A 94 43.63 -21.57 -59.59
C THR A 94 43.94 -23.06 -59.73
N ASN A 95 42.94 -23.93 -59.62
CA ASN A 95 43.08 -25.38 -59.57
C ASN A 95 43.75 -26.01 -60.79
N ASP A 96 44.64 -26.98 -60.56
CA ASP A 96 45.25 -27.81 -61.61
C ASP A 96 44.88 -29.31 -61.49
N ASN A 97 44.45 -29.80 -60.32
CA ASN A 97 44.37 -31.25 -60.02
C ASN A 97 43.02 -31.75 -59.45
N ILE A 98 42.13 -30.87 -58.97
CA ILE A 98 40.81 -31.25 -58.44
C ILE A 98 39.74 -31.01 -59.52
N VAL A 99 38.74 -31.88 -59.61
CA VAL A 99 37.53 -31.58 -60.42
C VAL A 99 36.40 -31.21 -59.47
N PHE A 100 35.88 -29.98 -59.58
CA PHE A 100 34.72 -29.55 -58.81
C PHE A 100 33.42 -30.04 -59.47
N LEU A 101 32.69 -30.91 -58.76
CA LEU A 101 31.42 -31.48 -59.22
C LEU A 101 30.35 -30.38 -59.40
N PRO A 102 29.73 -30.26 -60.59
CA PRO A 102 28.64 -29.33 -60.83
C PRO A 102 27.32 -29.83 -60.20
N ILE A 103 26.57 -28.91 -59.61
CA ILE A 103 25.13 -29.07 -59.36
C ILE A 103 24.36 -28.70 -60.63
N GLU A 104 24.73 -27.57 -61.25
CA GLU A 104 24.18 -27.02 -62.49
C GLU A 104 25.31 -26.32 -63.25
N ASN A 105 25.20 -26.08 -64.56
CA ASN A 105 26.30 -25.70 -65.49
C ASN A 105 27.41 -24.79 -64.90
N SER A 106 27.05 -23.77 -64.11
CA SER A 106 27.98 -22.82 -63.49
C SER A 106 28.23 -23.00 -61.97
N ILE A 107 27.39 -23.75 -61.25
CA ILE A 107 27.39 -23.85 -59.78
C ILE A 107 27.94 -25.20 -59.34
N LYS A 108 28.87 -25.19 -58.39
CA LYS A 108 29.51 -26.37 -57.78
C LYS A 108 29.00 -26.61 -56.37
N TYR A 109 29.06 -27.85 -55.89
CA TYR A 109 28.59 -28.21 -54.54
C TYR A 109 29.23 -27.39 -53.40
N LEU A 110 30.51 -27.04 -53.50
CA LEU A 110 31.17 -26.22 -52.48
C LEU A 110 30.88 -24.71 -52.58
N ASP A 111 30.21 -24.24 -53.64
CA ASP A 111 29.81 -22.83 -53.77
C ASP A 111 28.80 -22.42 -52.67
N LEU A 112 28.21 -23.38 -51.94
CA LEU A 112 27.44 -23.14 -50.72
C LEU A 112 28.20 -22.30 -49.68
N LEU A 113 29.54 -22.42 -49.61
CA LEU A 113 30.36 -21.60 -48.70
C LEU A 113 30.21 -20.10 -48.97
N PHE A 114 29.99 -19.69 -50.23
CA PHE A 114 29.70 -18.30 -50.56
C PHE A 114 28.33 -17.87 -50.04
N PHE A 115 27.34 -18.74 -50.13
CA PHE A 115 26.00 -18.47 -49.61
C PHE A 115 25.99 -18.35 -48.08
N ILE A 116 26.69 -19.25 -47.39
CA ILE A 116 26.88 -19.19 -45.92
C ILE A 116 27.60 -17.90 -45.53
N PHE A 117 28.66 -17.55 -46.24
CA PHE A 117 29.40 -16.30 -46.00
C PHE A 117 28.53 -15.07 -46.23
N LEU A 118 27.69 -15.07 -47.26
CA LEU A 118 26.75 -13.98 -47.54
C LEU A 118 25.69 -13.85 -46.43
N LEU A 119 25.07 -14.96 -46.01
CA LEU A 119 24.13 -14.97 -44.88
C LEU A 119 24.77 -14.44 -43.61
N HIS A 120 26.02 -14.83 -43.33
CA HIS A 120 26.79 -14.33 -42.20
C HIS A 120 27.03 -12.83 -42.28
N CYS A 121 27.40 -12.31 -43.45
CA CYS A 121 27.54 -10.87 -43.69
C CYS A 121 26.21 -10.12 -43.49
N ILE A 122 25.09 -10.67 -43.95
CA ILE A 122 23.76 -10.08 -43.74
C ILE A 122 23.43 -9.99 -42.25
N VAL A 123 23.65 -11.05 -41.48
CA VAL A 123 23.42 -11.04 -40.02
C VAL A 123 24.30 -9.98 -39.34
N LEU A 124 25.59 -9.93 -39.67
CA LEU A 124 26.52 -8.93 -39.13
C LEU A 124 26.12 -7.50 -39.53
N PHE A 125 25.66 -7.29 -40.76
CA PHE A 125 25.22 -5.99 -41.25
C PHE A 125 23.95 -5.52 -40.54
N VAL A 126 22.96 -6.40 -40.34
CA VAL A 126 21.75 -6.07 -39.58
C VAL A 126 22.08 -5.81 -38.11
N GLN A 127 23.03 -6.53 -37.52
CA GLN A 127 23.54 -6.22 -36.18
C GLN A 127 24.20 -4.85 -36.12
N TYR A 128 25.04 -4.54 -37.10
CA TYR A 128 25.68 -3.23 -37.21
C TYR A 128 24.64 -2.11 -37.34
N LEU A 129 23.63 -2.27 -38.20
CA LEU A 129 22.53 -1.31 -38.35
C LEU A 129 21.70 -1.17 -37.06
N ASN A 130 21.41 -2.26 -36.36
CA ASN A 130 20.69 -2.21 -35.08
C ASN A 130 21.52 -1.54 -33.97
N ASN A 131 22.84 -1.71 -33.97
CA ASN A 131 23.73 -1.07 -33.01
C ASN A 131 24.06 0.38 -33.35
N THR A 132 24.04 0.77 -34.63
CA THR A 132 24.29 2.16 -35.08
C THR A 132 23.02 2.99 -35.20
N SER A 133 21.87 2.37 -35.44
CA SER A 133 20.53 3.00 -35.27
C SER A 133 20.18 3.23 -33.81
N LYS A 134 20.95 2.66 -32.86
CA LYS A 134 21.12 3.27 -31.53
C LYS A 134 22.00 4.53 -31.63
N LYS A 135 21.65 5.50 -32.49
CA LYS A 135 21.61 6.87 -31.95
C LYS A 135 20.68 6.80 -30.74
N PRO A 136 20.93 7.52 -29.64
CA PRO A 136 19.96 7.57 -28.56
C PRO A 136 18.66 8.10 -29.16
N ASP A 137 17.80 7.17 -29.55
CA ASP A 137 16.42 7.42 -29.87
C ASP A 137 15.93 8.09 -28.60
N ASN A 138 15.40 9.30 -28.70
CA ASN A 138 14.54 9.90 -27.69
C ASN A 138 13.24 9.07 -27.50
N LYS A 139 13.28 7.75 -27.73
CA LYS A 139 12.40 6.81 -27.07
C LYS A 139 12.68 6.97 -25.60
N LYS A 140 11.73 7.62 -24.93
CA LYS A 140 11.51 7.59 -23.48
C LYS A 140 12.19 6.35 -22.90
N ILE A 141 13.43 6.51 -22.44
CA ILE A 141 14.00 5.54 -21.52
C ILE A 141 13.02 5.64 -20.37
N ASN A 142 12.23 4.59 -20.15
CA ASN A 142 11.43 4.50 -18.94
C ASN A 142 12.40 4.85 -17.81
N PRO A 143 12.16 5.93 -17.05
CA PRO A 143 13.10 6.35 -16.02
C PRO A 143 13.34 5.13 -15.15
N VAL A 144 14.60 4.72 -15.03
CA VAL A 144 14.98 3.51 -14.29
C VAL A 144 14.23 3.54 -12.97
N HIS A 145 13.38 2.54 -12.72
CA HIS A 145 12.45 2.61 -11.60
C HIS A 145 13.21 2.62 -10.28
N PHE A 146 14.33 1.90 -10.20
CA PHE A 146 15.19 1.87 -9.03
C PHE A 146 16.47 2.68 -9.23
N ILE A 147 16.91 3.35 -8.18
CA ILE A 147 18.21 4.00 -8.06
C ILE A 147 19.26 2.90 -7.88
N GLU A 148 20.23 2.85 -8.78
CA GLU A 148 21.32 1.88 -8.72
C GLU A 148 22.33 2.21 -7.62
N ASP A 149 22.83 1.16 -6.99
CA ASP A 149 23.83 1.22 -5.93
C ASP A 149 25.25 1.23 -6.53
N LEU A 150 25.57 2.31 -7.24
CA LEU A 150 26.89 2.56 -7.78
C LEU A 150 27.76 3.37 -6.79
N PRO A 151 29.10 3.20 -6.85
CA PRO A 151 30.04 4.07 -6.14
C PRO A 151 29.70 5.53 -6.39
N PHE A 152 29.74 6.33 -5.33
CA PHE A 152 29.26 7.70 -5.40
C PHE A 152 30.24 8.56 -6.21
N LYS A 153 29.73 9.23 -7.26
CA LYS A 153 30.55 10.02 -8.20
C LYS A 153 30.50 11.54 -7.96
N GLY A 154 29.70 12.04 -7.01
CA GLY A 154 29.66 13.47 -6.65
C GLY A 154 30.83 13.88 -5.75
N GLU A 155 30.95 15.14 -5.33
CA GLU A 155 31.99 15.59 -4.39
C GLU A 155 31.73 15.04 -2.97
N ILE A 156 32.38 13.94 -2.59
CA ILE A 156 32.55 13.59 -1.16
C ILE A 156 33.68 14.47 -0.66
N ILE A 157 33.42 15.23 0.40
CA ILE A 157 34.39 16.15 1.01
C ILE A 157 34.92 15.56 2.33
N GLU A 158 34.07 14.86 3.10
CA GLU A 158 34.38 14.47 4.49
C GLU A 158 35.60 13.54 4.64
N ASN A 159 35.77 12.59 3.72
CA ASN A 159 36.93 11.68 3.72
C ASN A 159 37.94 12.02 2.61
N GLU A 160 37.78 13.16 1.94
CA GLU A 160 38.64 13.53 0.80
C GLU A 160 40.04 13.92 1.27
N ASP A 161 40.14 14.64 2.38
CA ASP A 161 41.43 15.00 2.98
C ASP A 161 42.23 13.74 3.38
N ILE A 162 41.53 12.66 3.78
CA ILE A 162 42.15 11.36 4.07
C ILE A 162 42.73 10.75 2.78
N VAL A 163 42.00 10.82 1.66
CA VAL A 163 42.47 10.34 0.35
C VAL A 163 43.70 11.14 -0.08
N GLU A 164 43.65 12.47 -0.05
CA GLU A 164 44.76 13.34 -0.50
C GLU A 164 46.02 13.15 0.35
N ASN A 165 45.86 13.09 1.67
CA ASN A 165 46.97 12.88 2.58
C ASN A 165 47.60 11.48 2.40
N LEU A 166 46.77 10.45 2.17
CA LEU A 166 47.25 9.10 1.90
C LEU A 166 48.02 9.04 0.57
N ILE A 167 47.50 9.66 -0.49
CA ILE A 167 48.18 9.73 -1.79
C ILE A 167 49.54 10.44 -1.63
N THR A 168 49.55 11.64 -1.04
CA THR A 168 50.77 12.42 -0.82
C THR A 168 51.81 11.61 -0.03
N THR A 169 51.37 10.87 0.98
CA THR A 169 52.24 10.01 1.79
C THR A 169 52.80 8.84 0.98
N LEU A 170 52.00 8.26 0.08
CA LEU A 170 52.39 7.05 -0.66
C LEU A 170 53.15 7.32 -1.96
N THR A 171 53.03 8.50 -2.58
CA THR A 171 53.63 8.79 -3.90
C THR A 171 55.14 8.49 -3.94
N ASP A 172 55.89 8.86 -2.90
CA ASP A 172 57.34 8.63 -2.79
C ASP A 172 57.71 7.46 -1.85
N PHE A 173 56.72 6.77 -1.28
CA PHE A 173 56.96 5.72 -0.29
C PHE A 173 57.35 4.39 -0.95
N ARG A 174 58.60 3.96 -0.74
CA ARG A 174 59.14 2.70 -1.27
C ARG A 174 59.63 1.79 -0.14
N PRO A 175 58.74 0.96 0.44
CA PRO A 175 59.10 0.17 1.61
C PRO A 175 59.98 -1.04 1.24
N SER A 176 60.93 -1.36 2.12
CA SER A 176 61.89 -2.47 1.93
C SER A 176 61.27 -3.85 2.13
N GLU A 177 60.21 -3.92 2.92
CA GLU A 177 59.26 -5.04 3.03
C GLU A 177 57.88 -4.49 2.61
N SER A 178 56.88 -5.34 2.37
CA SER A 178 55.57 -4.85 1.95
C SER A 178 54.91 -4.05 3.07
N PHE A 179 54.04 -3.10 2.72
CA PHE A 179 53.33 -2.27 3.69
C PHE A 179 51.82 -2.40 3.51
N SER A 180 51.10 -2.77 4.57
CA SER A 180 49.66 -2.99 4.55
C SER A 180 48.89 -1.91 5.30
N ILE A 181 47.89 -1.34 4.64
CA ILE A 181 47.04 -0.27 5.15
C ILE A 181 45.60 -0.77 5.18
N GLY A 182 45.00 -0.73 6.35
CA GLY A 182 43.59 -1.04 6.56
C GLY A 182 42.73 0.21 6.47
N ILE A 183 41.69 0.20 5.63
CA ILE A 183 40.64 1.22 5.60
C ILE A 183 39.42 0.64 6.31
N ASN A 184 39.28 0.98 7.59
CA ASN A 184 38.18 0.52 8.42
C ASN A 184 36.99 1.48 8.32
N ALA A 185 35.83 0.92 8.00
CA ALA A 185 34.57 1.64 8.10
C ALA A 185 33.40 0.67 8.20
N VAL A 186 32.30 1.12 8.80
CA VAL A 186 31.02 0.38 8.77
C VAL A 186 30.54 0.22 7.32
N TRP A 187 29.77 -0.82 7.06
CA TRP A 187 29.20 -1.04 5.74
C TRP A 187 28.36 0.18 5.30
N GLY A 188 28.65 0.71 4.10
CA GLY A 188 27.94 1.87 3.53
C GLY A 188 28.65 3.21 3.74
N TYR A 189 29.76 3.26 4.48
CA TYR A 189 30.53 4.48 4.77
C TYR A 189 31.52 4.89 3.65
N GLY A 190 31.37 4.29 2.47
CA GLY A 190 32.11 4.71 1.29
C GLY A 190 33.47 4.05 1.04
N LYS A 191 33.82 2.92 1.68
CA LYS A 191 35.10 2.19 1.46
C LYS A 191 35.45 1.98 -0.01
N THR A 192 34.55 1.37 -0.79
CA THR A 192 34.72 1.18 -2.24
C THR A 192 34.85 2.50 -2.99
N THR A 193 34.16 3.56 -2.55
CA THR A 193 34.27 4.89 -3.16
C THR A 193 35.61 5.55 -2.84
N PHE A 194 36.11 5.37 -1.61
CA PHE A 194 37.45 5.77 -1.19
C PHE A 194 38.52 5.08 -2.05
N LEU A 195 38.44 3.76 -2.22
CA LEU A 195 39.37 2.98 -3.05
C LEU A 195 39.29 3.39 -4.53
N GLU A 196 38.10 3.67 -5.07
CA GLU A 196 37.94 4.18 -6.44
C GLU A 196 38.66 5.52 -6.63
N ARG A 197 38.44 6.48 -5.71
CA ARG A 197 39.08 7.80 -5.78
C ARG A 197 40.58 7.71 -5.65
N PHE A 198 41.05 6.94 -4.66
CA PHE A 198 42.47 6.67 -4.48
C PHE A 198 43.07 6.10 -5.76
N ASN A 199 42.46 5.07 -6.35
CA ASN A 199 42.92 4.43 -7.59
C ASN A 199 42.99 5.41 -8.79
N GLN A 200 42.01 6.31 -8.91
CA GLN A 200 41.99 7.30 -9.99
C GLN A 200 43.13 8.31 -9.82
N ARG A 201 43.23 8.94 -8.65
CA ARG A 201 44.19 10.00 -8.39
C ARG A 201 45.63 9.52 -8.31
N ILE A 202 45.90 8.38 -7.66
CA ILE A 202 47.28 7.85 -7.57
C ILE A 202 47.85 7.50 -8.94
N LYS A 203 47.00 7.13 -9.92
CA LYS A 203 47.43 6.88 -11.31
C LYS A 203 47.77 8.17 -12.05
N GLU A 204 47.13 9.29 -11.68
CA GLU A 204 47.42 10.61 -12.21
C GLU A 204 48.72 11.17 -11.59
N GLU A 205 48.87 11.07 -10.28
CA GLU A 205 50.06 11.57 -9.56
C GLU A 205 51.31 10.68 -9.70
N ASN A 206 51.14 9.36 -9.75
CA ASN A 206 52.22 8.39 -9.93
C ASN A 206 51.97 7.46 -11.14
N PRO A 207 52.12 7.93 -12.38
CA PRO A 207 51.87 7.13 -13.60
C PRO A 207 52.79 5.92 -13.77
N LYS A 208 53.88 5.84 -13.00
CA LYS A 208 54.84 4.74 -13.02
C LYS A 208 54.43 3.60 -12.09
N ALA A 209 53.53 3.83 -11.14
CA ALA A 209 53.05 2.80 -10.23
C ALA A 209 52.21 1.76 -10.97
N VAL A 210 52.36 0.50 -10.57
CA VAL A 210 51.50 -0.60 -10.99
C VAL A 210 50.38 -0.69 -9.97
N VAL A 211 49.22 -0.14 -10.31
CA VAL A 211 48.04 -0.11 -9.42
C VAL A 211 46.97 -1.01 -9.98
N PHE A 212 46.66 -2.10 -9.28
CA PHE A 212 45.57 -2.97 -9.67
C PHE A 212 44.62 -3.24 -8.50
N TRP A 213 43.34 -3.27 -8.85
CA TRP A 213 42.25 -3.40 -7.90
C TRP A 213 41.72 -4.82 -7.93
N TYR A 214 41.89 -5.52 -6.82
CA TYR A 214 41.50 -6.89 -6.63
C TYR A 214 40.27 -6.99 -5.73
N LYS A 215 39.15 -7.46 -6.29
CA LYS A 215 37.90 -7.66 -5.56
C LYS A 215 37.85 -9.08 -5.02
N LEU A 216 37.94 -9.24 -3.70
CA LEU A 216 38.13 -10.55 -3.07
C LEU A 216 36.92 -11.48 -3.25
N TRP A 217 35.70 -10.94 -3.09
CA TRP A 217 34.44 -11.69 -3.21
C TRP A 217 34.12 -12.28 -4.59
N ARG A 218 34.94 -12.02 -5.62
CA ARG A 218 34.75 -12.58 -6.97
C ARG A 218 35.40 -13.96 -7.15
N ASN A 219 36.04 -14.48 -6.11
CA ASN A 219 36.78 -15.73 -6.16
C ASN A 219 36.02 -16.75 -5.32
N ASP A 220 35.46 -17.76 -5.97
CA ASP A 220 34.76 -18.84 -5.28
C ASP A 220 35.75 -19.98 -4.98
N GLY A 221 35.90 -20.33 -3.69
CA GLY A 221 36.66 -21.49 -3.23
C GLY A 221 37.95 -21.15 -2.47
N ASP A 222 38.30 -22.02 -1.52
CA ASP A 222 39.33 -21.80 -0.48
C ASP A 222 40.72 -21.41 -1.02
N THR A 223 41.10 -21.82 -2.23
CA THR A 223 42.43 -21.51 -2.81
C THR A 223 42.35 -20.51 -3.96
N ALA A 224 41.15 -20.22 -4.46
CA ALA A 224 40.92 -19.41 -5.64
C ALA A 224 41.33 -17.94 -5.43
N ILE A 225 41.19 -17.40 -4.22
CA ILE A 225 41.63 -16.03 -3.88
C ILE A 225 43.12 -15.86 -4.14
N ILE A 226 43.94 -16.82 -3.72
CA ILE A 226 45.40 -16.74 -3.89
C ILE A 226 45.76 -16.99 -5.36
N GLU A 227 45.26 -18.06 -5.96
CA GLU A 227 45.57 -18.42 -7.35
C GLU A 227 45.18 -17.31 -8.33
N ASN A 228 43.95 -16.78 -8.22
CA ASN A 228 43.46 -15.73 -9.09
C ASN A 228 44.19 -14.40 -8.87
N PHE A 229 44.56 -14.09 -7.62
CA PHE A 229 45.38 -12.92 -7.34
C PHE A 229 46.71 -12.99 -8.07
N PHE A 230 47.44 -14.09 -7.92
CA PHE A 230 48.75 -14.24 -8.54
C PHE A 230 48.66 -14.34 -10.06
N ASN A 231 47.59 -14.91 -10.60
CA ASN A 231 47.31 -14.87 -12.03
C ASN A 231 47.10 -13.43 -12.54
N GLU A 232 46.35 -12.61 -11.80
CA GLU A 232 46.17 -11.20 -12.15
C GLU A 232 47.47 -10.40 -11.96
N LEU A 233 48.21 -10.62 -10.87
CA LEU A 233 49.53 -10.03 -10.66
C LEU A 233 50.48 -10.36 -11.82
N LYS A 234 50.57 -11.66 -12.20
CA LYS A 234 51.36 -12.11 -13.35
C LYS A 234 50.95 -11.41 -14.64
N LYS A 235 49.65 -11.24 -14.88
CA LYS A 235 49.12 -10.53 -16.05
C LYS A 235 49.48 -9.04 -16.04
N GLN A 236 49.48 -8.38 -14.88
CA GLN A 236 49.87 -6.97 -14.74
C GLN A 236 51.39 -6.75 -14.86
N LEU A 237 52.19 -7.74 -14.43
CA LEU A 237 53.66 -7.67 -14.48
C LEU A 237 54.25 -8.16 -15.81
N ASN A 238 53.59 -9.09 -16.53
CA ASN A 238 54.06 -9.64 -17.81
C ASN A 238 54.46 -8.60 -18.87
N PRO A 239 53.74 -7.47 -19.06
CA PRO A 239 54.14 -6.40 -19.98
C PRO A 239 55.45 -5.71 -19.59
N HIS A 240 55.89 -5.84 -18.34
CA HIS A 240 57.09 -5.21 -17.80
C HIS A 240 58.26 -6.18 -17.69
N SER A 241 58.03 -7.50 -17.79
CA SER A 241 59.08 -8.53 -17.73
C SER A 241 58.58 -9.92 -18.12
N GLY A 242 59.24 -10.59 -19.07
CA GLY A 242 58.89 -11.93 -19.55
C GLY A 242 59.45 -13.11 -18.72
N GLU A 243 60.38 -12.87 -17.79
CA GLU A 243 61.06 -13.90 -16.99
C GLU A 243 60.19 -14.53 -15.88
N PHE A 244 59.04 -13.94 -15.54
CA PHE A 244 58.33 -14.23 -14.29
C PHE A 244 57.31 -15.36 -14.37
N SER A 245 56.92 -15.76 -15.59
CA SER A 245 55.75 -16.61 -15.79
C SER A 245 55.82 -17.95 -15.04
N ASN A 246 56.95 -18.63 -15.13
CA ASN A 246 57.07 -19.99 -14.62
C ASN A 246 57.40 -20.02 -13.12
N THR A 247 58.15 -19.04 -12.62
CA THR A 247 58.52 -18.92 -11.20
C THR A 247 57.34 -18.54 -10.33
N ILE A 248 56.48 -17.61 -10.79
CA ILE A 248 55.26 -17.23 -10.06
C ILE A 248 54.32 -18.43 -9.92
N SER A 249 54.11 -19.20 -10.99
CA SER A 249 53.20 -20.37 -10.94
C SER A 249 53.67 -21.42 -9.93
N LYS A 250 54.97 -21.76 -9.91
CA LYS A 250 55.50 -22.74 -8.94
C LYS A 250 55.42 -22.25 -7.49
N TYR A 251 55.62 -20.95 -7.26
CA TYR A 251 55.46 -20.34 -5.94
C TYR A 251 54.01 -20.46 -5.43
N VAL A 252 53.04 -20.14 -6.29
CA VAL A 252 51.60 -20.24 -5.99
C VAL A 252 51.20 -21.66 -5.66
N ASP A 253 51.57 -22.63 -6.49
CA ASP A 253 51.24 -24.05 -6.30
C ASP A 253 51.72 -24.55 -4.92
N THR A 254 52.88 -24.08 -4.47
CA THR A 254 53.45 -24.47 -3.17
C THR A 254 52.73 -23.79 -1.99
N ILE A 255 52.29 -22.53 -2.14
CA ILE A 255 51.54 -21.80 -1.09
C ILE A 255 50.13 -22.36 -0.92
N VAL A 256 49.48 -22.72 -2.02
CA VAL A 256 48.14 -23.29 -2.07
C VAL A 256 48.10 -24.65 -1.38
N ALA A 257 49.19 -25.44 -1.45
CA ALA A 257 49.29 -26.75 -0.82
C ALA A 257 49.24 -26.74 0.73
N TYR A 258 49.41 -25.59 1.38
CA TYR A 258 49.36 -25.49 2.85
C TYR A 258 47.92 -25.41 3.40
N THR A 259 47.62 -26.27 4.37
CA THR A 259 46.30 -26.41 5.02
C THR A 259 45.95 -25.25 5.97
N PRO A 260 44.66 -25.01 6.26
CA PRO A 260 44.21 -24.00 7.23
C PRO A 260 44.80 -24.13 8.64
N ASP A 261 45.07 -25.36 9.09
CA ASP A 261 45.63 -25.65 10.42
C ASP A 261 47.10 -25.21 10.54
N MET A 262 47.85 -25.26 9.42
CA MET A 262 49.18 -24.66 9.31
C MET A 262 49.13 -23.13 9.31
N ILE A 263 48.05 -22.50 8.81
CA ILE A 263 47.87 -21.04 8.83
C ILE A 263 47.83 -20.50 10.28
N GLN A 264 47.14 -21.18 11.19
CA GLN A 264 47.14 -20.78 12.61
C GLN A 264 48.53 -20.84 13.24
N LYS A 265 49.34 -21.85 12.90
CA LYS A 265 50.73 -21.98 13.36
C LYS A 265 51.67 -20.94 12.74
N ILE A 266 51.46 -20.58 11.47
CA ILE A 266 52.19 -19.50 10.78
C ILE A 266 51.83 -18.12 11.35
N ALA A 267 50.57 -17.93 11.75
CA ALA A 267 50.08 -16.69 12.35
C ALA A 267 50.53 -16.49 13.81
N SER A 268 50.85 -17.57 14.53
CA SER A 268 51.35 -17.51 15.90
C SER A 268 52.88 -17.41 16.00
N THR A 269 53.63 -17.95 15.03
CA THR A 269 55.07 -18.21 15.24
C THR A 269 56.02 -17.24 14.49
N GLY A 270 55.68 -16.74 13.30
CA GLY A 270 56.48 -15.74 12.55
C GLY A 270 57.86 -16.24 12.06
N LYS A 271 58.20 -15.96 10.79
CA LYS A 271 59.44 -16.28 10.02
C LYS A 271 60.06 -17.71 10.12
N SER A 272 59.75 -18.53 11.12
CA SER A 272 60.42 -19.81 11.38
C SER A 272 59.94 -20.98 10.52
N ILE A 273 58.73 -20.90 9.95
CA ILE A 273 58.15 -21.99 9.12
C ILE A 273 58.56 -21.88 7.65
N LEU A 274 58.86 -20.67 7.15
CA LEU A 274 59.32 -20.48 5.76
C LEU A 274 60.76 -20.98 5.53
N ASN A 275 61.54 -21.12 6.61
CA ASN A 275 62.95 -21.55 6.54
C ASN A 275 63.14 -23.07 6.49
N GLU A 276 62.07 -23.87 6.56
CA GLU A 276 62.17 -25.33 6.57
C GLU A 276 62.08 -25.97 5.16
N ASP A 277 61.58 -25.24 4.15
CA ASP A 277 61.47 -25.69 2.75
C ASP A 277 62.37 -24.85 1.81
N GLU A 278 63.59 -25.33 1.51
CA GLU A 278 64.60 -24.63 0.68
C GLU A 278 64.06 -24.16 -0.69
N THR A 279 63.10 -24.86 -1.28
CA THR A 279 62.49 -24.55 -2.58
C THR A 279 61.55 -23.34 -2.56
N LEU A 280 60.83 -23.10 -1.45
CA LEU A 280 59.93 -21.96 -1.32
C LEU A 280 60.67 -20.65 -1.12
N GLU A 281 61.75 -20.69 -0.34
CA GLU A 281 62.64 -19.55 -0.15
C GLU A 281 63.29 -19.14 -1.48
N GLU A 282 63.72 -20.12 -2.29
CA GLU A 282 64.26 -19.87 -3.62
C GLU A 282 63.24 -19.21 -4.56
N TYR A 283 61.98 -19.70 -4.58
CA TYR A 283 60.91 -19.09 -5.38
C TYR A 283 60.57 -17.67 -4.91
N HIS A 284 60.47 -17.46 -3.60
CA HIS A 284 60.23 -16.15 -3.00
C HIS A 284 61.33 -15.16 -3.38
N ASN A 285 62.60 -15.54 -3.22
CA ASN A 285 63.76 -14.70 -3.51
C ASN A 285 63.83 -14.33 -5.01
N ASN A 286 63.53 -15.27 -5.90
CA ASN A 286 63.50 -15.01 -7.34
C ASN A 286 62.40 -14.03 -7.74
N ILE A 287 61.19 -14.16 -7.17
CA ILE A 287 60.09 -13.22 -7.42
C ILE A 287 60.45 -11.83 -6.85
N ASN A 288 61.06 -11.76 -5.66
CA ASN A 288 61.41 -10.49 -5.02
C ASN A 288 62.55 -9.78 -5.75
N ALA A 289 63.58 -10.50 -6.19
CA ALA A 289 64.63 -9.97 -7.06
C ALA A 289 64.05 -9.44 -8.38
N GLY A 290 63.05 -10.14 -8.90
CA GLY A 290 62.28 -9.68 -10.04
C GLY A 290 61.53 -8.37 -9.77
N ILE A 291 60.72 -8.30 -8.71
CA ILE A 291 59.97 -7.08 -8.36
C ILE A 291 60.93 -5.89 -8.16
N LYS A 292 62.11 -6.12 -7.57
CA LYS A 292 63.19 -5.11 -7.49
C LYS A 292 63.68 -4.65 -8.87
N LYS A 293 63.88 -5.56 -9.82
CA LYS A 293 64.31 -5.22 -11.20
C LYS A 293 63.27 -4.39 -11.96
N ILE A 294 61.98 -4.54 -11.66
CA ILE A 294 60.91 -3.78 -12.31
C ILE A 294 60.99 -2.28 -11.90
N ASP A 295 61.56 -1.96 -10.74
CA ASP A 295 61.74 -0.60 -10.19
C ASP A 295 60.46 0.26 -10.19
N LYS A 296 59.31 -0.39 -9.99
CA LYS A 296 58.01 0.26 -9.85
C LYS A 296 57.41 -0.02 -8.48
N GLN A 297 56.69 0.96 -7.97
CA GLN A 297 55.82 0.77 -6.82
C GLN A 297 54.60 -0.06 -7.26
N ILE A 298 54.27 -1.11 -6.51
CA ILE A 298 53.10 -1.96 -6.74
C ILE A 298 52.08 -1.65 -5.65
N ILE A 299 50.92 -1.12 -6.03
CA ILE A 299 49.82 -0.85 -5.10
C ILE A 299 48.67 -1.81 -5.39
N VAL A 300 48.29 -2.56 -4.38
CA VAL A 300 47.24 -3.56 -4.43
C VAL A 300 46.06 -3.07 -3.62
N LEU A 301 44.94 -2.80 -4.30
CA LEU A 301 43.70 -2.42 -3.63
C LEU A 301 42.86 -3.68 -3.41
N LEU A 302 42.63 -4.03 -2.14
CA LEU A 302 41.79 -5.16 -1.74
C LEU A 302 40.43 -4.62 -1.28
N ASP A 303 39.35 -5.04 -1.94
CA ASP A 303 38.00 -4.56 -1.64
C ASP A 303 37.03 -5.70 -1.30
N ASP A 304 35.98 -5.35 -0.57
CA ASP A 304 34.91 -6.24 -0.10
C ASP A 304 35.40 -7.41 0.78
N LEU A 305 36.41 -7.18 1.64
CA LEU A 305 36.88 -8.19 2.61
C LEU A 305 35.80 -8.53 3.65
N ASP A 306 34.91 -7.60 3.96
CA ASP A 306 33.76 -7.76 4.85
C ASP A 306 32.53 -8.43 4.21
N ARG A 307 32.68 -9.03 3.02
CA ARG A 307 31.66 -9.89 2.39
C ARG A 307 32.05 -11.37 2.33
N LEU A 308 33.29 -11.66 2.72
CA LEU A 308 33.86 -12.98 2.68
C LEU A 308 33.40 -13.80 3.89
N ASP A 309 33.41 -15.11 3.72
CA ASP A 309 33.27 -16.05 4.84
C ASP A 309 34.57 -16.18 5.66
N GLU A 310 34.53 -16.92 6.77
CA GLU A 310 35.69 -17.10 7.65
C GLU A 310 36.93 -17.61 6.90
N ASN A 311 36.77 -18.64 6.06
CA ASN A 311 37.89 -19.25 5.34
C ASN A 311 38.47 -18.28 4.32
N GLU A 312 37.62 -17.61 3.55
CA GLU A 312 38.00 -16.61 2.56
C GLU A 312 38.71 -15.40 3.18
N ILE A 313 38.29 -14.94 4.36
CA ILE A 313 38.98 -13.89 5.15
C ILE A 313 40.38 -14.38 5.52
N LEU A 314 40.51 -15.61 6.05
CA LEU A 314 41.80 -16.18 6.43
C LEU A 314 42.74 -16.32 5.23
N GLN A 315 42.23 -16.68 4.05
CA GLN A 315 43.00 -16.78 2.82
C GLN A 315 43.43 -15.42 2.29
N SER A 316 42.58 -14.39 2.43
CA SER A 316 42.92 -13.00 2.12
C SER A 316 44.03 -12.47 3.03
N PHE A 317 44.00 -12.83 4.31
CA PHE A 317 45.08 -12.50 5.25
C PHE A 317 46.36 -13.29 4.97
N LYS A 318 46.24 -14.57 4.58
CA LYS A 318 47.36 -15.37 4.10
C LYS A 318 48.00 -14.71 2.88
N LEU A 319 47.22 -14.23 1.92
CA LEU A 319 47.71 -13.50 0.75
C LEU A 319 48.56 -12.28 1.14
N ILE A 320 48.05 -11.39 2.00
CA ILE A 320 48.77 -10.20 2.46
C ILE A 320 50.09 -10.62 3.15
N ARG A 321 50.04 -11.64 4.00
CA ARG A 321 51.19 -12.11 4.78
C ARG A 321 52.23 -12.86 3.94
N THR A 322 51.80 -13.65 2.96
CA THR A 322 52.68 -14.31 1.99
C THR A 322 53.42 -13.30 1.15
N LEU A 323 52.79 -12.16 0.86
CA LEU A 323 53.41 -11.08 0.12
C LEU A 323 54.18 -10.08 1.03
N ALA A 324 54.25 -10.36 2.34
CA ALA A 324 54.75 -9.43 3.35
C ALA A 324 56.22 -9.02 3.13
N ASP A 325 57.04 -9.94 2.64
CA ASP A 325 58.49 -9.75 2.51
C ASP A 325 58.91 -9.23 1.11
N PHE A 326 57.96 -8.93 0.21
CA PHE A 326 58.27 -8.36 -1.10
C PHE A 326 58.53 -6.85 -1.05
N ASN A 327 59.57 -6.42 -1.77
CA ASN A 327 59.94 -5.01 -1.85
C ASN A 327 58.95 -4.20 -2.69
N ASN A 328 58.72 -2.95 -2.29
CA ASN A 328 57.90 -1.97 -3.04
C ASN A 328 56.45 -2.42 -3.30
N VAL A 329 55.89 -3.28 -2.44
CA VAL A 329 54.48 -3.70 -2.50
C VAL A 329 53.70 -3.01 -1.37
N ILE A 330 52.58 -2.37 -1.71
CA ILE A 330 51.69 -1.70 -0.76
C ILE A 330 50.29 -2.29 -0.90
N PHE A 331 49.72 -2.80 0.19
CA PHE A 331 48.33 -3.24 0.25
C PHE A 331 47.46 -2.17 0.87
N ILE A 332 46.30 -1.90 0.26
CA ILE A 332 45.26 -1.06 0.86
C ILE A 332 43.96 -1.87 0.85
N ALA A 333 43.48 -2.26 2.03
CA ALA A 333 42.31 -3.13 2.15
C ALA A 333 41.13 -2.41 2.82
N GLY A 334 39.97 -2.41 2.18
CA GLY A 334 38.72 -1.94 2.78
C GLY A 334 38.01 -3.06 3.55
N TYR A 335 37.73 -2.85 4.84
CA TYR A 335 36.99 -3.82 5.66
C TYR A 335 36.15 -3.16 6.77
N HIS A 336 35.33 -3.95 7.46
CA HIS A 336 34.62 -3.55 8.67
C HIS A 336 35.19 -4.34 9.84
N ARG A 337 35.93 -3.68 10.74
CA ARG A 337 36.68 -4.33 11.82
C ARG A 337 35.81 -5.29 12.63
N LYS A 338 34.63 -4.83 13.09
CA LYS A 338 33.70 -5.65 13.87
C LYS A 338 33.26 -6.91 13.12
N TYR A 339 32.84 -6.80 11.86
CA TYR A 339 32.44 -7.97 11.07
C TYR A 339 33.57 -8.99 10.96
N VAL A 340 34.77 -8.53 10.59
CA VAL A 340 35.93 -9.41 10.40
C VAL A 340 36.32 -10.10 11.70
N THR A 341 36.34 -9.35 12.82
CA THR A 341 36.62 -9.88 14.15
C THR A 341 35.59 -10.92 14.59
N ASP A 342 34.30 -10.62 14.40
CA ASP A 342 33.19 -11.51 14.75
C ASP A 342 33.23 -12.80 13.90
N SER A 343 33.61 -12.70 12.62
CA SER A 343 33.70 -13.85 11.69
C SER A 343 34.86 -14.80 11.99
N ILE A 344 35.99 -14.30 12.51
CA ILE A 344 37.20 -15.13 12.76
C ILE A 344 37.42 -15.46 14.26
N GLU A 345 36.55 -14.94 15.14
CA GLU A 345 36.62 -15.06 16.61
C GLU A 345 37.99 -14.69 17.22
N LYS A 346 38.75 -13.78 16.59
CA LYS A 346 40.12 -13.40 17.00
C LYS A 346 40.40 -11.90 16.84
N GLU A 347 40.20 -11.12 17.91
CA GLU A 347 40.40 -9.66 17.95
C GLU A 347 41.81 -9.21 17.51
N ASN A 348 42.86 -9.85 18.03
CA ASN A 348 44.25 -9.41 17.80
C ASN A 348 44.83 -9.81 16.42
N TYR A 349 44.03 -10.44 15.55
CA TYR A 349 44.54 -10.93 14.26
C TYR A 349 44.72 -9.79 13.26
N ILE A 350 43.79 -8.83 13.22
CA ILE A 350 43.81 -7.68 12.31
C ILE A 350 45.06 -6.83 12.53
N ASP A 351 45.43 -6.60 13.80
CA ASP A 351 46.59 -5.78 14.20
C ASP A 351 47.93 -6.41 13.79
N LYS A 352 47.94 -7.71 13.46
CA LYS A 352 49.12 -8.41 12.91
C LYS A 352 49.20 -8.36 11.39
N ILE A 353 48.11 -8.00 10.72
CA ILE A 353 48.01 -8.00 9.25
C ILE A 353 48.21 -6.59 8.69
N PHE A 354 47.65 -5.56 9.33
CA PHE A 354 47.74 -4.17 8.86
C PHE A 354 48.79 -3.39 9.67
N ASN A 355 49.73 -2.74 8.98
CA ASN A 355 50.71 -1.86 9.61
C ASN A 355 50.08 -0.54 10.09
N VAL A 356 49.08 -0.04 9.36
CA VAL A 356 48.33 1.18 9.68
C VAL A 356 46.85 0.93 9.45
N GLU A 357 46.01 1.37 10.37
CA GLU A 357 44.55 1.37 10.21
C GLU A 357 44.02 2.80 10.19
N ILE A 358 43.28 3.14 9.13
CA ILE A 358 42.65 4.44 8.90
C ILE A 358 41.14 4.24 9.03
N ASN A 359 40.52 4.97 9.96
CA ASN A 359 39.08 4.94 10.16
C ASN A 359 38.40 6.01 9.31
N LEU A 360 37.44 5.63 8.45
CA LEU A 360 36.62 6.60 7.74
C LEU A 360 35.60 7.24 8.68
N LEU A 361 35.33 8.53 8.48
CA LEU A 361 34.38 9.28 9.30
C LEU A 361 32.93 8.91 8.95
N PRO A 362 32.02 8.88 9.94
CA PRO A 362 30.58 8.81 9.70
C PRO A 362 30.09 10.06 8.95
N PHE A 363 29.05 9.88 8.14
CA PHE A 363 28.38 11.00 7.47
C PHE A 363 27.68 11.91 8.49
N ASN A 364 27.77 13.23 8.27
CA ASN A 364 27.00 14.20 9.06
C ASN A 364 25.49 14.14 8.74
N GLU A 365 24.63 14.34 9.75
CA GLU A 365 23.17 14.46 9.62
C GLU A 365 22.73 15.34 8.43
N LYS A 366 23.35 16.53 8.29
CA LYS A 366 23.04 17.49 7.25
C LYS A 366 23.26 16.89 5.86
N ARG A 367 24.32 16.10 5.66
CA ARG A 367 24.63 15.46 4.38
C ARG A 367 23.65 14.35 4.05
N ILE A 368 23.29 13.52 5.03
CA ILE A 368 22.24 12.49 4.86
C ILE A 368 20.92 13.14 4.44
N LYS A 369 20.52 14.23 5.11
CA LYS A 369 19.32 14.99 4.77
C LYS A 369 19.42 15.57 3.35
N GLU A 370 20.52 16.23 3.00
CA GLU A 370 20.74 16.80 1.67
C GLU A 370 20.63 15.73 0.57
N GLU A 371 21.31 14.60 0.72
CA GLU A 371 21.26 13.50 -0.26
C GLU A 371 19.85 12.91 -0.37
N LEU A 372 19.16 12.70 0.76
CA LEU A 372 17.77 12.24 0.76
C LEU A 372 16.87 13.18 -0.04
N LEU A 373 16.95 14.49 0.23
CA LEU A 373 16.15 15.49 -0.47
C LEU A 373 16.49 15.58 -1.96
N VAL A 374 17.76 15.42 -2.32
CA VAL A 374 18.19 15.35 -3.73
C VAL A 374 17.54 14.13 -4.41
N GLN A 375 17.58 12.95 -3.79
CA GLN A 375 16.99 11.74 -4.36
C GLN A 375 15.45 11.82 -4.44
N ILE A 376 14.79 12.31 -3.39
CA ILE A 376 13.34 12.51 -3.39
C ILE A 376 12.90 13.48 -4.49
N ARG A 377 13.58 14.62 -4.64
CA ARG A 377 13.26 15.59 -5.71
C ARG A 377 13.46 14.98 -7.10
N LYS A 378 14.55 14.23 -7.32
CA LYS A 378 14.76 13.51 -8.59
C LYS A 378 13.65 12.51 -8.92
N VAL A 379 13.07 11.87 -7.90
CA VAL A 379 12.05 10.83 -8.09
C VAL A 379 10.64 11.40 -8.22
N PHE A 380 10.29 12.40 -7.40
CA PHE A 380 8.90 12.86 -7.24
C PHE A 380 8.65 14.26 -7.83
N THR A 381 9.68 15.04 -8.15
CA THR A 381 9.55 16.37 -8.76
C THR A 381 9.92 16.28 -10.25
N ASN A 382 8.93 16.07 -11.11
CA ASN A 382 9.13 16.22 -12.56
C ASN A 382 9.31 17.71 -12.90
N GLU A 383 10.27 18.06 -13.76
CA GLU A 383 10.56 19.41 -14.27
C GLU A 383 9.37 20.15 -14.95
N LYS A 384 8.17 19.57 -14.97
CA LYS A 384 6.97 20.14 -15.63
C LYS A 384 5.93 20.75 -14.71
N ASN A 385 5.95 20.48 -13.40
CA ASN A 385 4.98 21.06 -12.46
C ASN A 385 5.73 21.84 -11.38
N ALA A 386 5.87 23.14 -11.60
CA ALA A 386 6.65 24.06 -10.76
C ALA A 386 6.03 24.36 -9.37
N GLU A 387 5.04 23.61 -8.91
CA GLU A 387 4.39 23.84 -7.61
C GLU A 387 4.15 22.51 -6.89
N ASP A 388 5.22 21.91 -6.37
CA ASP A 388 5.13 20.81 -5.40
C ASP A 388 4.89 21.34 -3.97
N VAL A 389 3.99 22.34 -3.83
CA VAL A 389 3.70 23.05 -2.56
C VAL A 389 3.15 22.09 -1.50
N ILE A 390 2.53 20.98 -1.92
CA ILE A 390 1.95 19.93 -1.05
C ILE A 390 2.37 18.54 -1.57
N GLY A 391 3.68 18.34 -1.70
CA GLY A 391 4.31 17.14 -2.25
C GLY A 391 5.05 16.26 -1.27
N TYR A 392 5.60 15.16 -1.77
CA TYR A 392 6.59 14.38 -1.03
C TYR A 392 7.83 15.22 -0.74
N GLY A 393 8.34 16.00 -1.72
CA GLY A 393 9.52 16.85 -1.54
C GLY A 393 9.38 17.80 -0.35
N ALA A 394 8.35 18.64 -0.35
CA ALA A 394 8.05 19.55 0.75
C ALA A 394 7.83 18.81 2.08
N SER A 395 7.12 17.68 2.08
CA SER A 395 6.87 16.90 3.30
C SER A 395 8.15 16.32 3.91
N PHE A 396 9.10 15.86 3.08
CA PHE A 396 10.43 15.44 3.54
C PHE A 396 11.26 16.63 4.07
N GLU A 397 11.14 17.82 3.50
CA GLU A 397 11.88 18.98 4.00
C GLU A 397 11.44 19.39 5.40
N VAL A 398 10.12 19.38 5.65
CA VAL A 398 9.54 19.87 6.90
C VAL A 398 9.36 18.79 7.97
N LEU A 399 9.43 17.49 7.67
CA LEU A 399 9.07 16.40 8.63
C LEU A 399 9.67 16.59 10.04
N PHE A 400 10.96 16.94 10.09
CA PHE A 400 11.72 17.17 11.33
C PHE A 400 12.17 18.65 11.49
N SER A 401 11.50 19.62 10.84
CA SER A 401 11.81 21.05 11.04
C SER A 401 11.24 21.59 12.35
N GLN A 402 11.83 22.66 12.88
CA GLN A 402 11.39 23.29 14.14
C GLN A 402 9.94 23.82 14.07
N GLU A 403 9.44 24.22 12.90
CA GLU A 403 8.05 24.64 12.70
C GLU A 403 7.02 23.52 12.96
N ASN A 404 7.41 22.24 12.82
CA ASN A 404 6.54 21.12 13.22
C ASN A 404 6.52 20.89 14.74
N LYS A 405 7.44 21.49 15.51
CA LYS A 405 7.36 21.45 16.98
C LYS A 405 6.25 22.35 17.50
N GLU A 406 5.92 23.45 16.81
CA GLU A 406 4.81 24.35 17.17
C GLU A 406 3.41 23.72 16.96
N LEU A 407 3.30 22.66 16.15
CA LEU A 407 2.06 21.86 16.04
C LEU A 407 1.75 21.08 17.33
N GLN A 408 2.71 20.93 18.25
CA GLN A 408 2.47 20.35 19.58
C GLN A 408 1.87 21.37 20.57
N ASP A 409 2.07 22.67 20.36
CA ASP A 409 1.60 23.71 21.30
C ASP A 409 0.12 24.09 21.07
N GLN A 410 -0.40 23.94 19.85
CA GLN A 410 -1.83 24.17 19.57
C GLN A 410 -2.76 23.09 20.15
N ASP A 411 -2.20 21.96 20.60
CA ASP A 411 -2.93 20.89 21.29
C ASP A 411 -3.02 21.12 22.82
N ILE A 412 -2.35 22.16 23.35
CA ILE A 412 -2.39 22.54 24.77
C ILE A 412 -3.49 23.58 24.98
N ASN A 413 -4.74 23.11 25.12
CA ASN A 413 -5.83 23.98 25.54
C ASN A 413 -5.78 24.21 27.07
N LEU A 414 -6.10 25.41 27.55
CA LEU A 414 -6.05 25.77 28.99
C LEU A 414 -6.85 24.82 29.92
N PRO A 415 -7.96 24.18 29.49
CA PRO A 415 -8.63 23.13 30.26
C PRO A 415 -7.84 21.80 30.36
N ASN A 416 -6.96 21.50 29.38
CA ASN A 416 -6.13 20.29 29.35
C ASN A 416 -4.90 20.36 30.28
N LEU A 417 -4.45 21.56 30.63
CA LEU A 417 -3.39 21.78 31.63
C LEU A 417 -3.86 21.49 33.07
N LEU A 418 -5.17 21.53 33.31
CA LEU A 418 -5.79 21.29 34.63
C LEU A 418 -6.37 19.88 34.75
N SER A 419 -6.50 19.13 33.65
CA SER A 419 -6.95 17.74 33.67
C SER A 419 -5.76 16.78 33.85
N ILE A 420 -5.98 15.71 34.60
CA ILE A 420 -4.98 14.73 35.04
C ILE A 420 -4.41 13.87 33.87
N ARG A 421 -4.60 14.27 32.60
CA ARG A 421 -4.11 13.51 31.44
C ARG A 421 -2.61 13.74 31.24
N LYS A 422 -1.81 12.80 31.70
CA LYS A 422 -0.37 12.76 31.48
C LYS A 422 -0.08 12.28 30.05
N TYR A 423 -0.07 13.20 29.08
CA TYR A 423 0.30 12.89 27.71
C TYR A 423 1.69 12.23 27.65
N LEU A 424 1.83 11.19 26.82
CA LEU A 424 3.14 10.60 26.55
C LEU A 424 3.98 11.61 25.74
N THR A 425 5.11 12.01 26.29
CA THR A 425 6.07 12.88 25.62
C THR A 425 7.25 12.05 25.09
N PRO A 426 7.70 12.28 23.85
CA PRO A 426 8.86 11.58 23.31
C PRO A 426 10.11 11.96 24.12
N THR A 427 10.99 10.98 24.37
CA THR A 427 12.26 11.20 25.07
C THR A 427 13.37 11.68 24.15
N ILE A 428 13.23 11.44 22.84
CA ILE A 428 14.21 11.77 21.81
C ILE A 428 13.59 12.61 20.69
N ASP A 429 14.35 13.59 20.22
CA ASP A 429 14.01 14.38 19.03
C ASP A 429 14.34 13.59 17.76
N LEU A 430 13.32 13.28 16.96
CA LEU A 430 13.49 12.51 15.73
C LEU A 430 14.20 13.31 14.63
N ASN A 431 15.12 12.66 13.91
CA ASN A 431 15.77 13.19 12.72
C ASN A 431 16.09 12.08 11.70
N TYR A 432 16.55 12.44 10.50
CA TYR A 432 16.81 11.47 9.43
C TYR A 432 17.97 10.52 9.72
N GLN A 433 19.02 10.97 10.43
CA GLN A 433 20.20 10.15 10.71
C GLN A 433 19.90 9.01 11.69
N LEU A 434 18.89 9.17 12.56
CA LEU A 434 18.40 8.08 13.42
C LEU A 434 17.87 6.89 12.59
N PHE A 435 17.33 7.14 11.39
CA PHE A 435 16.79 6.11 10.50
C PHE A 435 17.75 5.68 9.39
N LEU A 436 18.50 6.63 8.82
CA LEU A 436 19.34 6.47 7.63
C LEU A 436 20.78 6.87 7.99
N LYS A 437 21.66 5.90 8.23
CA LYS A 437 23.03 6.18 8.67
C LYS A 437 23.97 6.48 7.49
N THR A 438 23.63 6.05 6.28
CA THR A 438 24.49 6.12 5.10
C THR A 438 23.75 6.57 3.83
N PHE A 439 24.48 7.07 2.82
CA PHE A 439 23.89 7.34 1.50
C PHE A 439 23.32 6.09 0.82
N ARG A 440 23.85 4.91 1.16
CA ARG A 440 23.29 3.65 0.70
C ARG A 440 21.89 3.42 1.29
N ASP A 441 21.72 3.71 2.58
CA ASP A 441 20.42 3.63 3.24
C ASP A 441 19.42 4.58 2.61
N VAL A 442 19.86 5.80 2.28
CA VAL A 442 19.04 6.77 1.54
C VAL A 442 18.55 6.18 0.22
N LYS A 443 19.44 5.66 -0.63
CA LYS A 443 19.05 5.05 -1.92
C LYS A 443 18.09 3.87 -1.74
N ARG A 444 18.37 2.97 -0.79
CA ARG A 444 17.53 1.80 -0.48
C ARG A 444 16.15 2.22 0.00
N PHE A 445 16.09 3.14 0.96
CA PHE A 445 14.84 3.69 1.48
C PHE A 445 14.04 4.36 0.37
N VAL A 446 14.65 5.21 -0.46
CA VAL A 446 13.95 5.90 -1.57
C VAL A 446 13.40 4.89 -2.58
N ASN A 447 14.16 3.84 -2.91
CA ASN A 447 13.69 2.77 -3.79
C ASN A 447 12.47 2.04 -3.24
N GLU A 448 12.52 1.67 -1.96
CA GLU A 448 11.41 1.00 -1.29
C GLU A 448 10.20 1.93 -1.14
N PHE A 449 10.43 3.18 -0.74
CA PHE A 449 9.39 4.18 -0.60
C PHE A 449 8.68 4.41 -1.93
N LYS A 450 9.45 4.62 -3.02
CA LYS A 450 8.92 4.76 -4.38
C LYS A 450 8.11 3.54 -4.80
N PHE A 451 8.58 2.33 -4.52
CA PHE A 451 7.86 1.11 -4.84
C PHE A 451 6.54 1.01 -4.05
N ASN A 452 6.59 1.22 -2.73
CA ASN A 452 5.43 1.15 -1.85
C ASN A 452 4.37 2.22 -2.18
N GLU A 453 4.82 3.41 -2.56
CA GLU A 453 3.98 4.53 -2.95
C GLU A 453 3.08 4.19 -4.15
N THR A 454 3.55 3.38 -5.10
CA THR A 454 2.75 2.99 -6.28
C THR A 454 1.45 2.27 -5.92
N PHE A 455 1.38 1.60 -4.76
CA PHE A 455 0.17 0.89 -4.32
C PHE A 455 -0.87 1.80 -3.65
N LEU A 456 -0.48 3.00 -3.19
CA LEU A 456 -1.41 3.99 -2.66
C LEU A 456 -2.39 4.48 -3.74
N LYS A 457 -1.98 4.44 -5.02
CA LYS A 457 -2.66 5.00 -6.21
C LYS A 457 -2.81 6.51 -6.20
N ASP A 458 -3.12 7.10 -5.05
CA ASP A 458 -3.26 8.55 -4.85
C ASP A 458 -2.73 8.92 -3.46
N LYS A 459 -1.76 9.85 -3.43
CA LYS A 459 -1.08 10.35 -2.23
C LYS A 459 -2.03 11.05 -1.24
N ASN A 460 -3.17 11.57 -1.71
CA ASN A 460 -4.15 12.24 -0.84
C ASN A 460 -4.86 11.27 0.11
N ASN A 461 -4.68 9.95 -0.06
CA ASN A 461 -5.23 8.95 0.85
C ASN A 461 -4.49 8.82 2.17
N VAL A 462 -3.36 9.50 2.32
CA VAL A 462 -2.55 9.52 3.53
C VAL A 462 -2.13 10.95 3.87
N VAL A 463 -1.94 11.22 5.15
CA VAL A 463 -1.15 12.34 5.64
C VAL A 463 0.30 11.99 5.31
N ILE A 464 0.86 12.69 4.32
CA ILE A 464 2.16 12.35 3.73
C ILE A 464 3.27 12.25 4.80
N LYS A 465 3.28 13.17 5.77
CA LYS A 465 4.26 13.17 6.87
C LYS A 465 4.17 11.89 7.72
N GLU A 466 2.97 11.47 8.09
CA GLU A 466 2.74 10.23 8.87
C GLU A 466 3.15 9.00 8.06
N TYR A 467 2.87 8.99 6.74
CA TYR A 467 3.28 7.91 5.85
C TYR A 467 4.80 7.82 5.72
N ILE A 468 5.49 8.94 5.52
CA ILE A 468 6.97 8.98 5.48
C ILE A 468 7.55 8.45 6.80
N LEU A 469 7.05 8.94 7.93
CA LEU A 469 7.53 8.54 9.25
C LEU A 469 7.33 7.04 9.50
N LEU A 470 6.17 6.49 9.17
CA LEU A 470 5.92 5.05 9.23
C LEU A 470 6.91 4.28 8.35
N LYS A 471 7.16 4.74 7.12
CA LYS A 471 8.10 4.05 6.20
C LYS A 471 9.54 4.14 6.67
N LEU A 472 9.97 5.25 7.28
CA LEU A 472 11.30 5.34 7.90
C LEU A 472 11.44 4.36 9.06
N CYS A 473 10.41 4.28 9.92
CA CYS A 473 10.38 3.37 11.05
C CYS A 473 10.44 1.90 10.60
N VAL A 474 9.57 1.48 9.68
CA VAL A 474 9.55 0.08 9.19
C VAL A 474 10.77 -0.23 8.31
N TYR A 475 11.39 0.76 7.67
CA TYR A 475 12.66 0.57 6.94
C TYR A 475 13.80 0.18 7.89
N LYS A 476 13.94 0.89 9.02
CA LYS A 476 14.96 0.60 10.04
C LYS A 476 14.59 -0.63 10.88
N TYR A 477 13.35 -0.74 11.32
CA TYR A 477 12.84 -1.78 12.22
C TYR A 477 11.86 -2.72 11.49
N ARG A 478 12.42 -3.56 10.62
CA ARG A 478 11.68 -4.45 9.72
C ARG A 478 10.66 -5.34 10.43
N GLU A 479 10.97 -5.79 11.64
CA GLU A 479 10.14 -6.73 12.37
C GLU A 479 8.85 -6.09 12.91
N LEU A 480 8.81 -4.77 13.09
CA LEU A 480 7.62 -4.07 13.58
C LEU A 480 6.41 -4.24 12.67
N GLN A 481 6.62 -4.46 11.38
CA GLN A 481 5.52 -4.74 10.45
C GLN A 481 4.71 -5.96 10.89
N ASN A 482 5.37 -6.99 11.40
CA ASN A 482 4.75 -8.25 11.81
C ASN A 482 4.49 -8.32 13.33
N LEU A 483 5.28 -7.62 14.14
CA LEU A 483 5.15 -7.64 15.59
C LEU A 483 4.11 -6.64 16.10
N VAL A 484 4.00 -5.47 15.48
CA VAL A 484 3.18 -4.36 15.95
C VAL A 484 2.09 -4.01 14.94
N PHE A 485 2.46 -3.63 13.71
CA PHE A 485 1.50 -3.03 12.77
C PHE A 485 0.49 -4.03 12.18
N SER A 486 0.80 -5.32 12.18
CA SER A 486 -0.14 -6.40 11.79
C SER A 486 -1.23 -6.67 12.84
N GLU A 487 -0.99 -6.29 14.11
CA GLU A 487 -1.78 -6.66 15.29
C GLU A 487 -2.28 -5.44 16.07
N LEU A 488 -2.46 -4.29 15.41
CA LEU A 488 -2.82 -3.03 16.09
C LEU A 488 -4.09 -3.13 16.95
N ASP A 489 -5.07 -3.95 16.53
CA ASP A 489 -6.32 -4.19 17.27
C ASP A 489 -6.12 -4.82 18.66
N SER A 490 -5.08 -5.63 18.87
CA SER A 490 -4.78 -6.27 20.17
C SER A 490 -3.81 -5.45 21.02
N ILE A 491 -3.03 -4.60 20.36
CA ILE A 491 -1.91 -3.86 20.96
C ILE A 491 -2.32 -2.46 21.39
N LEU A 492 -2.91 -1.67 20.48
CA LEU A 492 -3.29 -0.29 20.74
C LEU A 492 -4.66 -0.22 21.43
N SER A 493 -4.84 0.80 22.27
CA SER A 493 -6.13 1.14 22.83
C SER A 493 -7.03 1.76 21.76
N LYS A 494 -8.35 1.74 21.96
CA LYS A 494 -9.34 2.20 20.99
C LYS A 494 -10.16 3.37 21.51
N GLY A 495 -10.26 4.44 20.72
CA GLY A 495 -10.84 5.75 21.04
C GLY A 495 -12.05 6.18 20.24
N ALA A 496 -12.93 6.98 20.85
CA ALA A 496 -14.06 7.65 20.20
C ALA A 496 -13.81 9.17 20.19
N ILE A 497 -13.90 9.81 19.03
CA ILE A 497 -13.53 11.23 18.89
C ILE A 497 -14.50 12.13 19.68
N ASN A 498 -15.78 11.78 19.75
CA ASN A 498 -16.82 12.57 20.41
C ASN A 498 -16.72 12.58 21.96
N VAL A 499 -15.99 11.64 22.55
CA VAL A 499 -15.80 11.56 24.02
C VAL A 499 -14.65 12.47 24.48
N LEU A 500 -13.78 12.92 23.56
CA LEU A 500 -12.63 13.78 23.87
C LEU A 500 -13.02 15.17 24.40
N ASP A 501 -14.23 15.66 24.10
CA ASP A 501 -14.72 16.98 24.58
C ASP A 501 -15.21 16.97 26.04
N GLN A 502 -15.54 15.82 26.64
CA GLN A 502 -16.33 15.80 27.88
C GLN A 502 -15.55 15.55 29.18
N ASN A 503 -14.20 15.56 29.18
CA ASN A 503 -13.39 15.25 30.38
C ASN A 503 -13.75 13.93 31.08
N LYS A 504 -14.50 13.05 30.42
CA LYS A 504 -14.78 11.71 30.94
C LYS A 504 -13.62 10.82 30.55
N GLU A 505 -13.17 10.00 31.50
CA GLU A 505 -12.27 8.89 31.22
C GLU A 505 -12.80 8.08 30.04
N PHE A 506 -11.91 7.32 29.40
CA PHE A 506 -12.29 6.17 28.60
C PHE A 506 -13.21 5.27 29.43
N SER A 507 -14.52 5.55 29.43
CA SER A 507 -15.51 4.69 30.06
C SER A 507 -15.66 3.50 29.13
N ALA A 508 -14.83 2.49 29.36
CA ALA A 508 -15.20 1.13 29.01
C ALA A 508 -16.62 0.89 29.55
N ASP A 509 -17.52 0.49 28.67
CA ASP A 509 -18.74 -0.25 29.01
C ASP A 509 -19.69 0.38 30.04
N ILE A 510 -20.17 1.61 29.80
CA ILE A 510 -21.43 2.04 30.44
C ILE A 510 -22.57 1.76 29.47
N LEU A 511 -23.23 0.61 29.68
CA LEU A 511 -24.26 -0.05 28.87
C LEU A 511 -23.64 -0.81 27.70
N GLY A 512 -23.78 -2.14 27.66
CA GLY A 512 -23.31 -3.04 26.59
C GLY A 512 -23.98 -2.82 25.21
N LEU A 513 -24.00 -1.57 24.76
CA LEU A 513 -24.46 -1.06 23.49
C LEU A 513 -23.26 -0.39 22.82
N TYR A 514 -22.58 -1.13 21.94
CA TYR A 514 -21.76 -0.67 20.82
C TYR A 514 -21.41 0.85 20.81
N GLY A 515 -20.49 1.27 21.68
CA GLY A 515 -19.83 2.56 21.53
C GLY A 515 -18.82 2.47 20.39
N PRO A 516 -18.87 3.34 19.37
CA PRO A 516 -18.01 3.19 18.21
C PRO A 516 -16.60 3.67 18.52
N HIS A 517 -15.63 2.81 18.25
CA HIS A 517 -14.22 3.19 18.26
C HIS A 517 -13.83 3.69 16.87
N ASP A 518 -13.37 4.93 16.79
CA ASP A 518 -12.98 5.63 15.57
C ASP A 518 -11.45 5.65 15.37
N ILE A 519 -10.69 5.65 16.47
CA ILE A 519 -9.22 5.83 16.47
C ILE A 519 -8.50 4.77 17.28
N TYR A 520 -7.26 4.49 16.90
CA TYR A 520 -6.27 3.84 17.75
C TYR A 520 -5.53 4.90 18.58
N VAL A 521 -5.25 4.56 19.83
CA VAL A 521 -4.55 5.43 20.79
C VAL A 521 -3.35 4.68 21.37
N TYR A 522 -2.18 5.31 21.26
CA TYR A 522 -0.96 4.87 21.93
C TYR A 522 -0.89 5.52 23.32
N ASP A 523 -1.34 4.76 24.33
CA ASP A 523 -1.30 5.14 25.74
C ASP A 523 -0.23 4.33 26.50
N GLN A 524 -0.15 4.53 27.81
CA GLN A 524 0.83 3.83 28.66
C GLN A 524 0.66 2.30 28.63
N ASN A 525 -0.57 1.80 28.52
CA ASN A 525 -0.84 0.35 28.44
C ASN A 525 -0.35 -0.23 27.09
N ALA A 526 -0.64 0.46 25.99
CA ALA A 526 -0.14 0.10 24.66
C ALA A 526 1.40 0.13 24.62
N ARG A 527 2.03 1.14 25.25
CA ARG A 527 3.48 1.26 25.40
C ARG A 527 4.10 0.05 26.10
N GLU A 528 3.56 -0.35 27.24
CA GLU A 528 4.03 -1.52 27.99
C GLU A 528 3.90 -2.82 27.19
N LYS A 529 2.77 -3.03 26.51
CA LYS A 529 2.57 -4.19 25.63
C LYS A 529 3.60 -4.23 24.49
N ILE A 530 3.82 -3.10 23.82
CA ILE A 530 4.75 -3.00 22.69
C ILE A 530 6.19 -3.23 23.16
N PHE A 531 6.60 -2.58 24.25
CA PHE A 531 7.96 -2.71 24.77
C PHE A 531 8.24 -4.15 25.21
N LYS A 532 7.28 -4.79 25.88
CA LYS A 532 7.39 -6.21 26.22
C LYS A 532 7.57 -7.07 24.96
N LYS A 533 6.72 -6.87 23.95
CA LYS A 533 6.77 -7.66 22.71
C LYS A 533 8.08 -7.45 21.94
N ILE A 534 8.62 -6.22 21.93
CA ILE A 534 9.92 -5.92 21.32
C ILE A 534 11.03 -6.62 22.11
N LYS A 535 11.10 -6.44 23.44
CA LYS A 535 12.15 -7.04 24.28
C LYS A 535 12.15 -8.57 24.23
N ASP A 536 10.98 -9.19 24.09
CA ASP A 536 10.84 -10.65 24.03
C ASP A 536 11.23 -11.26 22.66
N ASN A 537 11.20 -10.48 21.58
CA ASN A 537 11.33 -11.00 20.21
C ASN A 537 12.49 -10.42 19.40
N THR A 538 13.12 -9.32 19.84
CA THR A 538 14.16 -8.63 19.08
C THR A 538 15.37 -8.29 19.95
N SER A 539 16.50 -8.01 19.30
CA SER A 539 17.75 -7.55 19.95
C SER A 539 17.91 -6.02 19.86
N TYR A 540 16.80 -5.26 19.86
CA TYR A 540 16.84 -3.80 19.76
C TYR A 540 17.46 -3.17 21.02
N SER A 541 18.27 -2.13 20.82
CA SER A 541 18.89 -1.37 21.92
C SER A 541 17.86 -0.49 22.64
N GLU A 542 18.19 0.02 23.83
CA GLU A 542 17.31 0.98 24.52
C GLU A 542 17.10 2.26 23.68
N GLU A 543 18.13 2.74 22.97
CA GLU A 543 17.99 3.86 22.01
C GLU A 543 17.01 3.54 20.88
N ASP A 544 17.01 2.30 20.38
CA ASP A 544 16.05 1.88 19.36
C ASP A 544 14.61 1.87 19.88
N ILE A 545 14.42 1.45 21.13
CA ILE A 545 13.10 1.46 21.79
C ILE A 545 12.62 2.91 21.95
N GLU A 546 13.48 3.85 22.36
CA GLU A 546 13.14 5.27 22.46
C GLU A 546 12.75 5.89 21.11
N ILE A 547 13.45 5.53 20.03
CA ILE A 547 13.08 5.97 18.67
C ILE A 547 11.71 5.43 18.27
N ILE A 548 11.45 4.13 18.52
CA ILE A 548 10.17 3.50 18.21
C ILE A 548 9.03 4.15 19.00
N ASP A 549 9.25 4.41 20.29
CA ASP A 549 8.32 5.11 21.17
C ASP A 549 7.97 6.50 20.65
N ALA A 550 8.98 7.31 20.30
CA ALA A 550 8.76 8.65 19.74
C ALA A 550 7.97 8.61 18.42
N VAL A 551 8.25 7.63 17.55
CA VAL A 551 7.46 7.43 16.32
C VAL A 551 6.01 7.09 16.64
N LEU A 552 5.77 6.16 17.57
CA LEU A 552 4.42 5.73 17.92
C LEU A 552 3.60 6.84 18.59
N ILE A 553 4.23 7.67 19.42
CA ILE A 553 3.62 8.88 19.98
C ILE A 553 3.19 9.83 18.85
N GLN A 554 4.04 10.06 17.84
CA GLN A 554 3.70 10.97 16.74
C GLN A 554 2.60 10.43 15.81
N LEU A 555 2.56 9.10 15.59
CA LEU A 555 1.58 8.45 14.72
C LEU A 555 0.23 8.20 15.41
N PHE A 556 0.25 7.71 16.65
CA PHE A 556 -0.93 7.18 17.37
C PHE A 556 -1.16 7.83 18.75
N GLY A 557 -0.33 8.80 19.16
CA GLY A 557 -0.62 9.59 20.35
C GLY A 557 -1.96 10.31 20.26
N GLU A 558 -2.54 10.62 21.43
CA GLU A 558 -3.78 11.38 21.52
C GLU A 558 -3.58 12.79 20.96
N LYS A 559 -4.44 13.21 20.03
CA LYS A 559 -4.42 14.53 19.38
C LYS A 559 -5.74 15.26 19.63
N SER A 560 -5.78 16.57 19.39
CA SER A 560 -7.02 17.33 19.51
C SER A 560 -8.10 16.85 18.52
N LYS A 561 -9.38 17.06 18.88
CA LYS A 561 -10.51 16.83 17.98
C LYS A 561 -10.31 17.56 16.63
N SER A 562 -9.85 18.81 16.68
CA SER A 562 -9.58 19.61 15.48
C SER A 562 -8.54 18.96 14.56
N TYR A 563 -7.50 18.34 15.11
CA TYR A 563 -6.52 17.59 14.31
C TYR A 563 -7.18 16.44 13.55
N TYR A 564 -7.95 15.58 14.23
CA TYR A 564 -8.55 14.38 13.61
C TYR A 564 -9.60 14.74 12.55
N GLU A 565 -10.30 15.85 12.75
CA GLU A 565 -11.27 16.31 11.77
C GLU A 565 -10.60 17.00 10.57
N THR A 566 -9.46 17.67 10.77
CA THR A 566 -8.69 18.32 9.69
C THR A 566 -7.91 17.30 8.87
N ASN A 567 -7.32 16.30 9.54
CA ASN A 567 -6.58 15.20 8.96
C ASN A 567 -7.45 13.93 8.96
N GLN A 568 -8.57 13.98 8.25
CA GLN A 568 -9.55 12.89 8.21
C GLN A 568 -8.93 11.54 7.81
N ASN A 569 -7.87 11.56 7.01
CA ASN A 569 -7.15 10.40 6.51
C ASN A 569 -5.93 10.01 7.37
N CYS A 570 -5.76 10.53 8.59
CA CYS A 570 -4.62 10.23 9.45
C CYS A 570 -4.53 8.73 9.83
N ILE A 571 -3.32 8.26 10.12
CA ILE A 571 -3.03 6.85 10.41
C ILE A 571 -3.76 6.33 11.66
N ALA A 572 -3.99 7.19 12.64
CA ALA A 572 -4.65 6.84 13.90
C ALA A 572 -6.12 6.44 13.70
N LYS A 573 -6.79 6.93 12.66
CA LYS A 573 -8.18 6.53 12.35
C LYS A 573 -8.20 5.10 11.85
N ILE A 574 -8.93 4.24 12.55
CA ILE A 574 -8.99 2.77 12.31
C ILE A 574 -9.34 2.49 10.83
N SER A 575 -10.24 3.29 10.27
CA SER A 575 -10.70 3.20 8.89
C SER A 575 -9.60 3.42 7.83
N TYR A 576 -8.58 4.21 8.16
CA TYR A 576 -7.49 4.59 7.25
C TYR A 576 -6.19 3.86 7.54
N THR A 577 -5.98 3.32 8.75
CA THR A 577 -4.73 2.66 9.19
C THR A 577 -4.22 1.60 8.19
N ASN A 578 -5.12 0.80 7.61
CA ASN A 578 -4.75 -0.24 6.64
C ASN A 578 -4.16 0.32 5.33
N ILE A 579 -4.50 1.55 4.94
CA ILE A 579 -3.87 2.22 3.79
C ILE A 579 -2.37 2.40 4.05
N TYR A 580 -2.00 2.82 5.26
CA TYR A 580 -0.62 3.08 5.65
C TYR A 580 0.18 1.79 5.82
N VAL A 581 -0.34 0.89 6.67
CA VAL A 581 0.38 -0.32 7.09
C VAL A 581 0.49 -1.32 5.95
N ARG A 582 -0.56 -1.47 5.15
CA ARG A 582 -0.64 -2.48 4.08
C ARG A 582 -0.49 -1.88 2.68
N ASN A 583 -0.10 -0.62 2.56
CA ASN A 583 -0.03 0.14 1.29
C ASN A 583 -1.32 -0.01 0.47
N ASN A 584 -2.48 -0.11 1.13
CA ASN A 584 -3.78 -0.35 0.49
C ASN A 584 -3.86 -1.67 -0.36
N LEU A 585 -2.96 -2.64 -0.16
CA LEU A 585 -2.98 -3.94 -0.85
C LEU A 585 -4.15 -4.82 -0.42
N ALA A 586 -4.50 -4.80 0.87
CA ALA A 586 -5.66 -5.52 1.41
C ALA A 586 -7.00 -4.81 1.16
N GLY A 587 -6.98 -3.68 0.42
CA GLY A 587 -8.13 -2.82 0.18
C GLY A 587 -8.58 -2.07 1.45
N ALA A 588 -8.53 -0.74 1.42
CA ALA A 588 -9.26 0.03 2.42
C ALA A 588 -10.77 -0.16 2.24
N LEU A 589 -11.52 -0.17 3.34
CA LEU A 589 -12.99 -0.19 3.30
C LEU A 589 -13.53 1.03 2.53
N PHE A 590 -12.84 2.17 2.65
CA PHE A 590 -13.12 3.39 1.90
C PHE A 590 -11.87 4.27 1.85
N LYS A 591 -11.90 5.26 0.96
CA LYS A 591 -10.79 6.19 0.72
C LYS A 591 -11.31 7.61 0.63
N ILE A 592 -10.55 8.56 1.18
CA ILE A 592 -10.91 9.98 1.09
C ILE A 592 -10.94 10.44 -0.36
N THR A 593 -10.10 9.88 -1.23
CA THR A 593 -10.13 10.19 -2.67
C THR A 593 -11.40 9.70 -3.35
N ASP A 594 -12.00 8.61 -2.87
CA ASP A 594 -13.27 8.13 -3.40
C ASP A 594 -14.38 9.15 -3.07
N PHE A 595 -14.36 9.73 -1.86
CA PHE A 595 -15.28 10.81 -1.48
C PHE A 595 -15.06 12.07 -2.31
N ILE A 596 -13.80 12.51 -2.46
CA ILE A 596 -13.45 13.70 -3.24
C ILE A 596 -13.88 13.54 -4.70
N ASN A 597 -13.58 12.40 -5.32
CA ASN A 597 -13.91 12.15 -6.71
C ASN A 597 -15.43 12.05 -6.91
N ALA A 598 -16.14 11.44 -5.96
CA ALA A 598 -17.59 11.33 -6.04
C ALA A 598 -18.31 12.67 -5.82
N PHE A 599 -17.82 13.47 -4.87
CA PHE A 599 -18.30 14.82 -4.62
C PHE A 599 -18.13 15.72 -5.85
N LYS A 600 -16.95 15.69 -6.48
CA LYS A 600 -16.69 16.46 -7.72
C LYS A 600 -17.55 16.02 -8.90
N ALA A 601 -18.04 14.78 -8.88
CA ALA A 601 -18.84 14.19 -9.95
C ALA A 601 -20.34 14.11 -9.60
N ASN A 602 -20.78 14.78 -8.53
CA ASN A 602 -22.15 14.83 -8.03
C ASN A 602 -22.79 13.44 -7.92
N ASN A 603 -22.03 12.48 -7.37
CA ASN A 603 -22.44 11.09 -7.26
C ASN A 603 -22.09 10.44 -5.91
N LEU A 604 -21.93 11.25 -4.85
CA LEU A 604 -21.63 10.80 -3.51
C LEU A 604 -22.67 9.79 -2.99
N HIS A 605 -23.95 9.95 -3.36
CA HIS A 605 -25.01 9.01 -2.96
C HIS A 605 -24.76 7.58 -3.50
N LYS A 606 -24.07 7.44 -4.64
CA LYS A 606 -23.74 6.12 -5.20
C LYS A 606 -22.74 5.37 -4.34
N ILE A 607 -21.93 6.06 -3.53
CA ILE A 607 -21.01 5.39 -2.60
C ILE A 607 -21.77 4.50 -1.62
N LEU A 608 -22.98 4.88 -1.20
CA LEU A 608 -23.80 4.08 -0.29
C LEU A 608 -24.05 2.66 -0.82
N THR A 609 -24.14 2.47 -2.14
CA THR A 609 -24.28 1.13 -2.76
C THR A 609 -23.06 0.24 -2.55
N LYS A 610 -21.85 0.82 -2.43
CA LYS A 610 -20.63 0.05 -2.15
C LYS A 610 -20.60 -0.48 -0.71
N TYR A 611 -21.42 0.10 0.17
CA TYR A 611 -21.49 -0.25 1.58
C TYR A 611 -22.57 -1.28 1.89
N SER A 612 -23.37 -1.69 0.90
CA SER A 612 -24.31 -2.78 1.05
C SER A 612 -23.57 -4.08 1.38
N GLY A 613 -23.79 -4.62 2.58
CA GLY A 613 -23.15 -5.86 3.05
C GLY A 613 -21.96 -5.66 4.00
N LEU A 614 -21.61 -4.42 4.36
CA LEU A 614 -20.71 -4.17 5.50
C LEU A 614 -21.37 -4.61 6.82
N THR A 615 -20.54 -4.97 7.80
CA THR A 615 -21.00 -5.17 9.17
C THR A 615 -21.53 -3.85 9.75
N LEU A 616 -22.41 -3.91 10.74
CA LEU A 616 -22.98 -2.72 11.41
C LEU A 616 -21.89 -1.74 11.86
N GLN A 617 -20.80 -2.24 12.45
CA GLN A 617 -19.68 -1.40 12.90
C GLN A 617 -18.95 -0.72 11.73
N SER A 618 -18.62 -1.47 10.68
CA SER A 618 -17.92 -0.90 9.51
C SER A 618 -18.80 0.10 8.76
N LEU A 619 -20.11 -0.14 8.71
CA LEU A 619 -21.09 0.77 8.13
C LEU A 619 -21.17 2.08 8.93
N TYR A 620 -21.24 1.98 10.25
CA TYR A 620 -21.22 3.13 11.14
C TYR A 620 -19.96 3.98 10.95
N ASN A 621 -18.78 3.35 10.94
CA ASN A 621 -17.51 4.05 10.72
C ASN A 621 -17.47 4.73 9.33
N ALA A 622 -17.96 4.05 8.28
CA ALA A 622 -18.03 4.63 6.94
C ALA A 622 -18.95 5.84 6.87
N TYR A 623 -20.14 5.78 7.49
CA TYR A 623 -21.07 6.91 7.51
C TYR A 623 -20.57 8.07 8.37
N ASN A 624 -19.88 7.81 9.48
CA ASN A 624 -19.24 8.87 10.26
C ASN A 624 -18.17 9.61 9.46
N GLU A 625 -17.32 8.88 8.73
CA GLU A 625 -16.30 9.49 7.88
C GLU A 625 -16.93 10.25 6.71
N LEU A 626 -17.98 9.71 6.09
CA LEU A 626 -18.72 10.40 5.03
C LEU A 626 -19.42 11.66 5.56
N LYS A 627 -20.00 11.62 6.76
CA LYS A 627 -20.62 12.75 7.45
C LYS A 627 -19.60 13.87 7.70
N LEU A 628 -18.45 13.54 8.29
CA LEU A 628 -17.35 14.50 8.53
C LEU A 628 -16.86 15.13 7.23
N PHE A 629 -16.79 14.35 6.15
CA PHE A 629 -16.40 14.84 4.84
C PHE A 629 -17.41 15.85 4.28
N ILE A 630 -18.71 15.56 4.39
CA ILE A 630 -19.80 16.41 3.87
C ILE A 630 -19.82 17.77 4.57
N PHE A 631 -19.86 17.79 5.90
CA PHE A 631 -20.08 19.03 6.65
C PHE A 631 -18.91 20.01 6.62
N ARG A 632 -17.75 19.61 6.08
CA ARG A 632 -16.55 20.45 5.95
C ARG A 632 -16.30 20.98 4.55
N ARG A 633 -17.16 20.63 3.59
CA ARG A 633 -17.02 21.06 2.20
C ARG A 633 -17.90 22.26 1.93
N GLU A 634 -17.33 23.23 1.24
CA GLU A 634 -18.11 24.30 0.63
C GLU A 634 -18.87 23.73 -0.57
N ILE A 635 -20.17 24.00 -0.62
CA ILE A 635 -21.05 23.59 -1.71
C ILE A 635 -21.17 24.76 -2.67
N THR A 636 -20.81 24.53 -3.94
CA THR A 636 -20.71 25.62 -4.93
C THR A 636 -21.84 25.63 -5.94
N ASP A 637 -22.56 24.52 -6.11
CA ASP A 637 -23.66 24.39 -7.06
C ASP A 637 -24.84 23.56 -6.53
N LYS A 638 -25.97 23.65 -7.23
CA LYS A 638 -27.24 23.01 -6.82
C LYS A 638 -27.21 21.50 -6.93
N ASP A 639 -26.57 20.95 -7.97
CA ASP A 639 -26.51 19.51 -8.20
C ASP A 639 -25.69 18.82 -7.10
N GLN A 640 -24.61 19.47 -6.64
CA GLN A 640 -23.84 19.05 -5.46
C GLN A 640 -24.71 19.00 -4.21
N PHE A 641 -25.50 20.05 -3.95
CA PHE A 641 -26.40 20.09 -2.79
C PHE A 641 -27.42 18.94 -2.82
N ILE A 642 -28.08 18.74 -3.97
CA ILE A 642 -29.06 17.66 -4.18
C ILE A 642 -28.42 16.28 -3.93
N ASP A 643 -27.22 16.05 -4.46
CA ASP A 643 -26.46 14.80 -4.26
C ASP A 643 -26.09 14.56 -2.78
N ILE A 644 -25.66 15.61 -2.07
CA ILE A 644 -25.34 15.57 -0.64
C ILE A 644 -26.59 15.23 0.18
N LEU A 645 -27.71 15.90 -0.07
CA LEU A 645 -28.96 15.61 0.64
C LEU A 645 -29.42 14.17 0.42
N LYS A 646 -29.35 13.66 -0.81
CA LYS A 646 -29.63 12.23 -1.11
C LYS A 646 -28.71 11.30 -0.34
N THR A 647 -27.44 11.68 -0.19
CA THR A 647 -26.45 10.92 0.58
C THR A 647 -26.79 10.91 2.06
N ILE A 648 -27.07 12.08 2.64
CA ILE A 648 -27.47 12.27 4.05
C ILE A 648 -28.72 11.44 4.36
N ASP A 649 -29.75 11.54 3.52
CA ASP A 649 -31.01 10.83 3.72
C ASP A 649 -30.82 9.30 3.71
N GLY A 650 -29.93 8.81 2.84
CA GLY A 650 -29.60 7.39 2.72
C GLY A 650 -28.73 6.81 3.85
N MET A 651 -28.07 7.65 4.66
CA MET A 651 -27.19 7.16 5.73
C MET A 651 -27.94 6.66 6.97
N ASN A 652 -29.17 7.09 7.26
CA ASN A 652 -30.00 6.62 8.39
C ASN A 652 -29.34 6.52 9.80
N ILE A 653 -28.12 7.04 10.00
CA ILE A 653 -27.34 7.00 11.25
C ILE A 653 -27.29 8.39 11.93
N ILE A 654 -27.94 9.40 11.33
CA ILE A 654 -28.04 10.76 11.85
C ILE A 654 -29.06 10.79 12.99
N THR A 655 -28.57 10.49 14.19
CA THR A 655 -29.38 10.23 15.38
C THR A 655 -29.24 11.31 16.44
N GLN A 656 -28.20 12.14 16.37
CA GLN A 656 -27.91 13.16 17.38
C GLN A 656 -28.46 14.54 16.97
N SER A 657 -28.86 15.33 17.95
CA SER A 657 -29.38 16.70 17.75
C SER A 657 -28.37 17.63 17.10
N GLU A 658 -27.07 17.44 17.37
CA GLU A 658 -25.97 18.23 16.79
C GLU A 658 -25.85 18.01 15.27
N ASP A 659 -25.87 16.75 14.82
CA ASP A 659 -25.81 16.43 13.39
C ASP A 659 -27.00 17.03 12.62
N ARG A 660 -28.17 17.09 13.27
CA ARG A 660 -29.39 17.67 12.69
C ARG A 660 -29.30 19.18 12.57
N GLN A 661 -28.73 19.86 13.55
CA GLN A 661 -28.45 21.30 13.45
C GLN A 661 -27.47 21.58 12.30
N GLN A 662 -26.43 20.77 12.12
CA GLN A 662 -25.48 20.93 11.01
C GLN A 662 -26.14 20.82 9.62
N ILE A 663 -27.19 19.99 9.47
CA ILE A 663 -27.96 19.92 8.22
C ILE A 663 -28.72 21.23 7.98
N ILE A 664 -29.28 21.84 9.02
CA ILE A 664 -29.98 23.13 8.94
C ILE A 664 -28.99 24.24 8.59
N ASP A 665 -27.84 24.29 9.26
CA ASP A 665 -26.77 25.26 9.00
C ASP A 665 -26.24 25.14 7.57
N LEU A 666 -26.01 23.90 7.10
CA LEU A 666 -25.62 23.62 5.72
C LEU A 666 -26.68 24.12 4.73
N SER A 667 -27.95 23.86 5.02
CA SER A 667 -29.09 24.30 4.21
C SER A 667 -29.18 25.84 4.14
N GLY A 668 -28.96 26.52 5.27
CA GLY A 668 -28.95 27.98 5.33
C GLY A 668 -27.79 28.59 4.54
N ASN A 669 -26.59 28.02 4.67
CA ASN A 669 -25.42 28.45 3.90
C ASN A 669 -25.63 28.27 2.40
N VAL A 670 -26.23 27.16 1.96
CA VAL A 670 -26.54 26.91 0.54
C VAL A 670 -27.63 27.85 0.03
N LEU A 671 -28.70 28.08 0.81
CA LEU A 671 -29.75 29.03 0.47
C LEU A 671 -29.15 30.42 0.21
N LYS A 672 -28.27 30.88 1.09
CA LYS A 672 -27.60 32.18 0.97
C LYS A 672 -26.60 32.24 -0.19
N ASN A 673 -25.67 31.27 -0.29
CA ASN A 673 -24.52 31.38 -1.18
C ASN A 673 -24.79 30.85 -2.60
N VAL A 674 -25.57 29.77 -2.73
CA VAL A 674 -25.85 29.10 -4.01
C VAL A 674 -27.17 29.57 -4.61
N TYR A 675 -28.23 29.66 -3.79
CA TYR A 675 -29.56 30.09 -4.23
C TYR A 675 -29.77 31.61 -4.10
N LYS A 676 -28.81 32.36 -3.52
CA LYS A 676 -28.87 33.83 -3.37
C LYS A 676 -30.14 34.31 -2.67
N ASP A 677 -30.50 33.62 -1.58
CA ASP A 677 -31.70 33.84 -0.78
C ASP A 677 -33.03 33.57 -1.51
N ASP A 678 -33.01 32.91 -2.69
CA ASP A 678 -34.24 32.41 -3.35
C ASP A 678 -34.78 31.17 -2.65
N GLN A 679 -35.61 31.41 -1.63
CA GLN A 679 -36.24 30.35 -0.84
C GLN A 679 -37.20 29.48 -1.66
N THR A 680 -37.83 30.02 -2.70
CA THR A 680 -38.83 29.26 -3.48
C THR A 680 -38.16 28.17 -4.30
N ASP A 681 -37.09 28.53 -4.99
CA ASP A 681 -36.34 27.59 -5.82
C ASP A 681 -35.57 26.57 -4.95
N PHE A 682 -35.02 27.01 -3.81
CA PHE A 682 -34.41 26.11 -2.82
C PHE A 682 -35.38 25.04 -2.30
N LEU A 683 -36.56 25.46 -1.83
CA LEU A 683 -37.55 24.54 -1.26
C LEU A 683 -38.09 23.56 -2.31
N LYS A 684 -38.16 23.97 -3.58
CA LYS A 684 -38.53 23.10 -4.69
C LYS A 684 -37.51 21.97 -4.89
N ASP A 685 -36.23 22.29 -4.98
CA ASP A 685 -35.16 21.29 -5.14
C ASP A 685 -35.04 20.40 -3.90
N PHE A 686 -35.16 20.98 -2.70
CA PHE A 686 -35.16 20.24 -1.43
C PHE A 686 -36.31 19.22 -1.39
N LYS A 687 -37.50 19.63 -1.81
CA LYS A 687 -38.68 18.76 -1.91
C LYS A 687 -38.44 17.59 -2.86
N GLU A 688 -37.78 17.80 -3.99
CA GLU A 688 -37.44 16.71 -4.92
C GLU A 688 -36.59 15.63 -4.24
N VAL A 689 -35.64 16.02 -3.40
CA VAL A 689 -34.78 15.08 -2.67
C VAL A 689 -35.57 14.27 -1.63
N VAL A 690 -36.35 14.92 -0.78
CA VAL A 690 -37.14 14.22 0.24
C VAL A 690 -38.11 13.23 -0.39
N LEU A 691 -38.71 13.62 -1.53
CA LEU A 691 -39.59 12.77 -2.29
C LEU A 691 -38.85 11.75 -3.13
N PHE A 692 -37.52 11.77 -3.29
CA PHE A 692 -36.79 10.77 -4.07
C PHE A 692 -36.89 9.37 -3.44
N SER A 693 -36.73 9.27 -2.12
CA SER A 693 -36.71 8.02 -1.34
C SER A 693 -38.11 7.45 -1.05
N ASN A 694 -38.25 6.12 -1.13
CA ASN A 694 -39.48 5.38 -0.75
C ASN A 694 -39.49 4.94 0.72
N SER A 695 -38.45 5.26 1.48
CA SER A 695 -38.35 5.01 2.93
C SER A 695 -38.31 6.32 3.70
N ILE A 696 -38.46 6.23 5.01
CA ILE A 696 -38.25 7.36 5.93
C ILE A 696 -36.77 7.44 6.22
N GLY A 697 -36.15 8.54 5.80
CA GLY A 697 -34.72 8.79 5.95
C GLY A 697 -34.36 9.75 7.08
N ALA A 698 -33.11 10.19 7.10
CA ALA A 698 -32.63 11.15 8.10
C ALA A 698 -33.27 12.54 7.97
N ILE A 699 -33.51 13.00 6.73
CA ILE A 699 -34.07 14.34 6.48
C ILE A 699 -35.54 14.35 6.88
N ASP A 700 -36.27 13.30 6.50
CA ASP A 700 -37.64 13.03 6.92
C ASP A 700 -37.83 13.19 8.44
N ASN A 701 -36.97 12.53 9.22
CA ASN A 701 -37.00 12.61 10.69
C ASN A 701 -36.66 14.01 11.22
N LEU A 702 -35.68 14.71 10.62
CA LEU A 702 -35.36 16.10 10.97
C LEU A 702 -36.57 17.02 10.80
N LEU A 703 -37.27 16.95 9.67
CA LEU A 703 -38.44 17.78 9.40
C LEU A 703 -39.59 17.49 10.36
N SER A 704 -39.83 16.21 10.66
CA SER A 704 -40.79 15.76 11.67
C SER A 704 -40.43 16.31 13.06
N ASP A 705 -39.15 16.31 13.40
CA ASP A 705 -38.66 16.79 14.70
C ASP A 705 -38.73 18.31 14.84
N ILE A 706 -38.47 19.06 13.76
CA ILE A 706 -38.73 20.51 13.73
C ILE A 706 -40.21 20.77 14.00
N ASN A 707 -41.11 20.13 13.23
CA ASN A 707 -42.55 20.30 13.35
C ASN A 707 -43.05 20.01 14.78
N ILE A 708 -42.73 18.85 15.36
CA ILE A 708 -43.26 18.48 16.68
C ILE A 708 -42.70 19.38 17.79
N ASN A 709 -41.43 19.80 17.71
CA ASN A 709 -40.84 20.66 18.74
C ASN A 709 -41.40 22.09 18.67
N GLU A 710 -41.72 22.62 17.48
CA GLU A 710 -42.48 23.87 17.35
C GLU A 710 -43.86 23.77 18.04
N LYS A 711 -44.60 22.68 17.82
CA LYS A 711 -45.90 22.48 18.51
C LYS A 711 -45.76 22.30 20.03
N ARG A 712 -44.64 21.75 20.51
CA ARG A 712 -44.35 21.65 21.95
C ARG A 712 -44.06 23.02 22.56
N LEU A 713 -43.40 23.91 21.82
CA LEU A 713 -43.16 25.30 22.25
C LEU A 713 -44.48 26.09 22.35
N GLU A 714 -45.49 25.78 21.55
CA GLU A 714 -46.85 26.35 21.71
C GLU A 714 -47.56 25.86 22.99
N ARG A 715 -47.03 24.82 23.67
CA ARG A 715 -47.64 24.13 24.82
C ARG A 715 -46.70 24.06 26.03
N GLU A 716 -46.13 25.21 26.43
CA GLU A 716 -45.19 25.31 27.55
C GLU A 716 -45.76 24.77 28.88
N GLU A 717 -47.08 24.72 29.04
CA GLU A 717 -47.74 24.15 30.22
C GLU A 717 -47.67 22.62 30.30
N LEU A 718 -47.40 21.94 29.17
CA LEU A 718 -47.30 20.48 29.08
C LEU A 718 -45.85 19.99 28.99
N TYR A 719 -44.92 20.82 28.55
CA TYR A 719 -43.53 20.44 28.28
C TYR A 719 -42.55 21.38 28.97
N THR A 720 -41.64 20.81 29.76
CA THR A 720 -40.52 21.56 30.33
C THR A 720 -39.49 21.89 29.27
N SER A 721 -38.85 23.06 29.36
CA SER A 721 -37.81 23.52 28.44
C SER A 721 -36.64 22.54 28.24
N SER A 722 -36.34 21.70 29.24
CA SER A 722 -35.30 20.66 29.17
C SER A 722 -35.67 19.45 28.29
N GLY A 723 -36.94 19.28 27.92
CA GLY A 723 -37.43 18.17 27.09
C GLY A 723 -37.65 18.53 25.62
N ILE A 724 -37.36 19.78 25.23
CA ILE A 724 -37.55 20.29 23.87
C ILE A 724 -36.19 20.51 23.23
N ILE A 725 -35.94 19.86 22.09
CA ILE A 725 -34.76 20.14 21.28
C ILE A 725 -35.07 21.41 20.47
N LYS A 726 -34.27 22.46 20.67
CA LYS A 726 -34.38 23.71 19.90
C LYS A 726 -33.39 23.66 18.74
N TYR A 727 -33.91 23.91 17.54
CA TYR A 727 -33.11 24.09 16.33
C TYR A 727 -33.15 25.56 15.91
N ASP A 728 -32.04 26.07 15.40
CA ASP A 728 -31.98 27.39 14.76
C ASP A 728 -32.52 27.29 13.33
N ASN A 729 -33.84 27.17 13.18
CA ASN A 729 -34.54 26.95 11.91
C ASN A 729 -35.35 28.18 11.49
N GLU A 730 -34.90 28.89 10.46
CA GLU A 730 -35.67 29.96 9.80
C GLU A 730 -36.20 29.54 8.41
N ILE A 731 -35.78 28.37 7.93
CA ILE A 731 -35.97 27.92 6.53
C ILE A 731 -37.26 27.14 6.36
N PHE A 732 -37.50 26.16 7.23
CA PHE A 732 -38.59 25.20 7.09
C PHE A 732 -39.79 25.63 7.92
N LYS A 733 -40.72 26.37 7.30
CA LYS A 733 -41.96 26.83 7.94
C LYS A 733 -43.01 25.71 7.98
N ASP A 734 -43.95 25.78 8.94
CA ASP A 734 -44.99 24.77 9.13
C ASP A 734 -45.83 24.45 7.88
N GLU A 735 -46.12 25.44 7.03
CA GLU A 735 -46.82 25.24 5.75
C GLU A 735 -46.04 24.31 4.81
N PHE A 736 -44.73 24.56 4.67
CA PHE A 736 -43.84 23.71 3.88
C PHE A 736 -43.68 22.31 4.51
N LEU A 737 -43.52 22.24 5.84
CA LEU A 737 -43.42 20.98 6.57
C LEU A 737 -44.67 20.10 6.37
N LYS A 738 -45.86 20.71 6.41
CA LYS A 738 -47.12 20.04 6.11
C LYS A 738 -47.12 19.50 4.68
N GLU A 739 -46.82 20.36 3.71
CA GLU A 739 -46.82 19.99 2.30
C GLU A 739 -45.87 18.82 2.03
N ILE A 740 -44.61 18.89 2.48
CA ILE A 740 -43.59 17.90 2.15
C ILE A 740 -43.82 16.56 2.85
N LEU A 741 -44.19 16.56 4.14
CA LEU A 741 -44.41 15.34 4.91
C LEU A 741 -45.70 14.61 4.50
N ILE A 742 -46.75 15.35 4.12
CA ILE A 742 -47.97 14.75 3.56
C ILE A 742 -47.71 14.17 2.17
N ASN A 743 -46.97 14.88 1.30
CA ASN A 743 -46.58 14.34 -0.01
C ASN A 743 -45.71 13.08 0.14
N LYS A 744 -44.82 13.04 1.13
CA LYS A 744 -44.02 11.85 1.47
C LYS A 744 -44.90 10.68 1.86
N LEU A 745 -45.87 10.89 2.76
CA LEU A 745 -46.85 9.87 3.14
C LEU A 745 -47.65 9.36 1.93
N GLN A 746 -48.13 10.27 1.07
CA GLN A 746 -48.84 9.89 -0.14
C GLN A 746 -47.98 8.98 -1.02
N LYS A 747 -46.72 9.33 -1.27
CA LYS A 747 -45.78 8.51 -2.05
C LYS A 747 -45.52 7.13 -1.41
N ILE A 748 -45.34 7.09 -0.09
CA ILE A 748 -45.15 5.83 0.69
C ILE A 748 -46.36 4.90 0.53
N VAL A 749 -47.57 5.46 0.55
CA VAL A 749 -48.84 4.74 0.36
C VAL A 749 -49.00 4.25 -1.08
N GLU A 750 -48.75 5.10 -2.07
CA GLU A 750 -48.86 4.78 -3.51
C GLU A 750 -47.90 3.67 -3.93
N ASN A 751 -46.68 3.65 -3.38
CA ASN A 751 -45.65 2.66 -3.69
C ASN A 751 -45.81 1.31 -2.97
N ASN A 752 -46.92 1.09 -2.27
CA ASN A 752 -47.26 -0.17 -1.60
C ASN A 752 -46.13 -0.69 -0.65
N THR A 753 -45.51 0.21 0.10
CA THR A 753 -44.51 -0.09 1.14
C THR A 753 -45.08 -0.94 2.30
N SER A 754 -44.23 -1.43 3.21
CA SER A 754 -44.71 -2.16 4.40
C SER A 754 -45.58 -1.26 5.29
N ILE A 755 -46.46 -1.89 6.07
CA ILE A 755 -47.44 -1.18 6.89
C ILE A 755 -46.74 -0.34 7.96
N ASP A 756 -45.69 -0.86 8.60
CA ASP A 756 -44.89 -0.10 9.56
C ASP A 756 -44.32 1.20 8.99
N ILE A 757 -43.90 1.22 7.72
CA ILE A 757 -43.39 2.42 7.05
C ILE A 757 -44.54 3.41 6.80
N ARG A 758 -45.71 2.92 6.38
CA ARG A 758 -46.91 3.78 6.21
C ARG A 758 -47.32 4.44 7.52
N LEU A 759 -47.28 3.69 8.63
CA LEU A 759 -47.62 4.21 9.95
C LEU A 759 -46.58 5.19 10.48
N SER A 760 -45.31 4.90 10.27
CA SER A 760 -44.23 5.82 10.60
C SER A 760 -44.41 7.14 9.82
N GLY A 761 -44.77 7.06 8.53
CA GLY A 761 -45.08 8.23 7.69
C GLY A 761 -46.29 9.01 8.18
N TYR A 762 -47.35 8.32 8.59
CA TYR A 762 -48.55 8.92 9.18
C TYR A 762 -48.24 9.73 10.46
N HIS A 763 -47.21 9.33 11.20
CA HIS A 763 -46.80 9.98 12.44
C HIS A 763 -45.81 11.14 12.26
N MET A 764 -45.35 11.43 11.04
CA MET A 764 -44.33 12.46 10.81
C MET A 764 -44.85 13.89 10.97
N TYR A 765 -46.07 14.17 10.50
CA TYR A 765 -46.64 15.51 10.63
C TYR A 765 -47.60 15.59 11.83
N THR A 766 -47.42 16.63 12.64
CA THR A 766 -48.28 16.99 13.76
C THR A 766 -48.98 18.30 13.44
N GLU A 767 -50.31 18.27 13.41
CA GLU A 767 -51.12 19.47 13.17
C GLU A 767 -51.18 20.31 14.44
N LYS A 768 -51.55 19.69 15.56
CA LYS A 768 -51.61 20.30 16.89
C LYS A 768 -51.34 19.29 17.99
N ILE A 769 -50.93 19.78 19.15
CA ILE A 769 -51.01 19.05 20.41
C ILE A 769 -52.25 19.57 21.12
N ALA A 770 -53.18 18.68 21.47
CA ALA A 770 -54.43 18.95 22.17
C ALA A 770 -54.29 18.66 23.68
N VAL A 771 -55.40 18.63 24.41
CA VAL A 771 -55.44 18.34 25.86
C VAL A 771 -54.62 17.10 26.25
N ASP A 772 -54.00 17.11 27.43
CA ASP A 772 -53.34 15.94 28.04
C ASP A 772 -52.34 15.21 27.10
N HIS A 773 -51.46 15.98 26.44
CA HIS A 773 -50.40 15.53 25.52
C HIS A 773 -50.90 14.80 24.26
N LYS A 774 -52.18 14.93 23.90
CA LYS A 774 -52.77 14.24 22.75
C LYS A 774 -52.31 14.86 21.43
N ILE A 775 -51.61 14.07 20.62
CA ILE A 775 -51.12 14.50 19.30
C ILE A 775 -52.26 14.37 18.27
N ILE A 776 -52.57 15.47 17.59
CA ILE A 776 -53.56 15.55 16.51
C ILE A 776 -52.85 15.52 15.15
N ARG A 777 -53.26 14.59 14.30
CA ARG A 777 -52.73 14.42 12.94
C ARG A 777 -53.52 15.24 11.92
N SER A 778 -52.87 15.57 10.80
CA SER A 778 -53.52 16.29 9.70
C SER A 778 -54.71 15.50 9.15
N LYS A 779 -55.75 16.24 8.77
CA LYS A 779 -56.91 15.76 8.02
C LYS A 779 -56.49 15.01 6.76
N ASP A 780 -55.48 15.49 6.05
CA ASP A 780 -54.98 14.88 4.82
C ASP A 780 -54.33 13.53 5.10
N ALA A 781 -53.54 13.42 6.18
CA ALA A 781 -52.92 12.17 6.61
C ALA A 781 -53.97 11.13 7.01
N ASN A 782 -55.01 11.55 7.75
CA ASN A 782 -56.13 10.71 8.13
C ASN A 782 -56.85 10.15 6.90
N GLU A 783 -57.18 11.00 5.93
CA GLU A 783 -57.86 10.57 4.70
C GLU A 783 -56.98 9.68 3.82
N LEU A 784 -55.68 9.94 3.70
CA LEU A 784 -54.75 9.09 2.95
C LEU A 784 -54.72 7.65 3.51
N ILE A 785 -54.51 7.50 4.82
CA ILE A 785 -54.47 6.17 5.46
C ILE A 785 -55.86 5.51 5.43
N LYS A 786 -56.94 6.26 5.69
CA LYS A 786 -58.32 5.75 5.63
C LYS A 786 -58.66 5.20 4.25
N ASN A 787 -58.29 5.91 3.19
CA ASN A 787 -58.52 5.49 1.81
C ASN A 787 -57.64 4.30 1.44
N ASP A 788 -56.40 4.25 1.93
CA ASP A 788 -55.52 3.10 1.75
C ASP A 788 -56.07 1.82 2.41
N ILE A 789 -56.56 1.94 3.65
CA ILE A 789 -57.23 0.84 4.37
C ILE A 789 -58.47 0.35 3.63
N LYS A 790 -59.24 1.27 3.04
CA LYS A 790 -60.50 0.96 2.33
C LYS A 790 -60.30 0.20 1.01
N LYS A 791 -59.10 0.20 0.42
CA LYS A 791 -58.82 -0.58 -0.78
C LYS A 791 -58.90 -2.08 -0.45
N GLU A 792 -59.72 -2.84 -1.17
CA GLU A 792 -59.97 -4.27 -0.89
C GLU A 792 -58.67 -5.08 -0.78
N ASP A 793 -57.71 -4.83 -1.67
CA ASP A 793 -56.41 -5.53 -1.70
C ASP A 793 -55.46 -5.15 -0.53
N ASN A 794 -55.67 -4.00 0.12
CA ASN A 794 -54.83 -3.55 1.23
C ASN A 794 -55.46 -3.83 2.59
N PHE A 795 -56.79 -3.78 2.72
CA PHE A 795 -57.49 -4.13 3.96
C PHE A 795 -57.05 -5.49 4.52
N SER A 796 -56.97 -6.49 3.64
CA SER A 796 -56.51 -7.84 3.97
C SER A 796 -55.10 -7.87 4.54
N LYS A 797 -54.18 -7.06 4.00
CA LYS A 797 -52.80 -6.91 4.48
C LYS A 797 -52.77 -6.28 5.87
N TYR A 798 -53.52 -5.19 6.10
CA TYR A 798 -53.64 -4.56 7.41
C TYR A 798 -54.20 -5.51 8.48
N LEU A 799 -55.20 -6.31 8.11
CA LEU A 799 -55.75 -7.31 9.01
C LEU A 799 -54.77 -8.45 9.32
N ALA A 800 -54.01 -8.91 8.32
CA ALA A 800 -52.99 -9.95 8.49
C ALA A 800 -51.81 -9.50 9.37
N ASP A 801 -51.37 -8.26 9.21
CA ASP A 801 -50.26 -7.63 9.95
C ASP A 801 -50.61 -7.32 11.42
N GLY A 802 -51.89 -7.40 11.80
CA GLY A 802 -52.34 -7.09 13.17
C GLY A 802 -52.44 -5.60 13.45
N PHE A 803 -52.60 -4.79 12.40
CA PHE A 803 -52.81 -3.35 12.52
C PHE A 803 -54.01 -3.00 13.42
N PHE A 804 -55.09 -3.79 13.31
CA PHE A 804 -56.34 -3.58 14.04
C PHE A 804 -56.40 -4.32 15.39
N ASP A 805 -55.34 -5.03 15.77
CA ASP A 805 -55.32 -5.74 17.05
C ASP A 805 -55.24 -4.74 18.21
N PHE A 806 -55.79 -5.16 19.36
CA PHE A 806 -55.65 -4.41 20.60
C PHE A 806 -54.20 -4.50 21.09
N THR A 807 -53.66 -3.38 21.52
CA THR A 807 -52.31 -3.26 22.09
C THR A 807 -52.19 -3.99 23.42
N THR A 808 -51.06 -4.67 23.64
CA THR A 808 -50.62 -5.16 24.97
C THR A 808 -49.74 -4.10 25.62
N PRO A 809 -49.73 -3.96 26.96
CA PRO A 809 -48.85 -3.01 27.64
C PRO A 809 -47.38 -3.36 27.48
N SER A 810 -46.51 -2.37 27.65
CA SER A 810 -45.05 -2.49 27.52
C SER A 810 -44.41 -3.35 28.62
N ASP A 811 -43.25 -3.94 28.31
CA ASP A 811 -42.45 -4.78 29.20
C ASP A 811 -42.25 -4.13 30.58
N GLY A 812 -42.70 -4.82 31.64
CA GLY A 812 -42.54 -4.38 33.04
C GLY A 812 -43.83 -4.30 33.87
N GLU A 813 -45.01 -4.26 33.23
CA GLU A 813 -46.27 -4.31 33.98
C GLU A 813 -46.67 -5.76 34.31
N PRO A 814 -47.05 -6.07 35.57
CA PRO A 814 -47.52 -7.40 35.92
C PRO A 814 -48.81 -7.74 35.14
N PRO A 815 -49.02 -8.99 34.69
CA PRO A 815 -50.12 -9.39 33.80
C PRO A 815 -51.54 -8.98 34.27
N LYS A 816 -51.74 -8.82 35.58
CA LYS A 816 -53.03 -8.41 36.16
C LYS A 816 -53.35 -6.92 35.98
N GLN A 817 -52.36 -6.09 35.68
CA GLN A 817 -52.51 -4.65 35.46
C GLN A 817 -52.60 -4.30 33.98
N HIS A 818 -52.50 -5.29 33.10
CA HIS A 818 -52.53 -5.08 31.67
C HIS A 818 -53.86 -4.44 31.23
N LYS A 819 -53.74 -3.30 30.56
CA LYS A 819 -54.84 -2.58 29.92
C LYS A 819 -54.75 -2.77 28.41
N HIS A 820 -55.82 -3.30 27.82
CA HIS A 820 -55.93 -3.58 26.39
C HIS A 820 -56.82 -2.54 25.74
N GLN A 821 -56.33 -1.88 24.71
CA GLN A 821 -57.10 -0.91 23.92
C GLN A 821 -56.71 -0.99 22.44
N PRO A 822 -57.58 -0.55 21.52
CA PRO A 822 -57.18 -0.35 20.13
C PRO A 822 -55.99 0.62 20.04
N ARG A 823 -55.25 0.59 18.93
CA ARG A 823 -54.16 1.54 18.72
C ARG A 823 -54.69 2.99 18.85
N PRO A 824 -54.14 3.83 19.76
CA PRO A 824 -54.77 5.09 20.18
C PRO A 824 -54.96 6.19 19.12
N PHE A 825 -54.49 6.00 17.88
CA PHE A 825 -54.64 6.97 16.79
C PHE A 825 -55.70 6.56 15.76
N LEU A 826 -56.29 5.37 15.89
CA LEU A 826 -57.27 4.85 14.94
C LEU A 826 -58.57 5.66 14.95
N ASP A 827 -58.96 6.24 16.09
CA ASP A 827 -60.08 7.17 16.18
C ASP A 827 -59.90 8.37 15.25
N GLN A 828 -58.70 8.94 15.19
CA GLN A 828 -58.41 10.11 14.36
C GLN A 828 -58.62 9.80 12.87
N ILE A 829 -58.20 8.63 12.41
CA ILE A 829 -58.34 8.21 11.00
C ILE A 829 -59.82 8.14 10.58
N PHE A 830 -60.71 7.76 11.50
CA PHE A 830 -62.14 7.55 11.21
C PHE A 830 -63.06 8.67 11.70
N SER A 831 -62.52 9.69 12.39
CA SER A 831 -63.25 10.87 12.85
C SER A 831 -63.82 11.74 11.72
N SER A 832 -64.77 12.62 12.06
CA SER A 832 -65.29 13.63 11.12
C SER A 832 -64.25 14.71 10.85
N PRO A 833 -64.05 15.09 9.57
CA PRO A 833 -63.22 16.23 9.24
C PRO A 833 -63.73 17.55 9.80
N GLU A 834 -65.05 17.73 9.94
CA GLU A 834 -65.65 18.93 10.51
C GLU A 834 -65.31 19.07 12.01
N THR A 835 -65.43 17.99 12.78
CA THR A 835 -65.08 17.98 14.21
C THR A 835 -63.57 18.19 14.40
N LEU A 836 -62.73 17.63 13.52
CA LEU A 836 -61.29 17.87 13.50
C LEU A 836 -60.96 19.36 13.25
N ASP A 837 -61.59 19.99 12.26
CA ASP A 837 -61.36 21.40 11.91
C ASP A 837 -61.75 22.33 13.07
N LEU A 838 -62.77 21.99 13.86
CA LEU A 838 -63.12 22.70 15.09
C LEU A 838 -62.08 22.47 16.19
N LEU A 839 -61.62 21.23 16.39
CA LEU A 839 -60.62 20.89 17.40
C LEU A 839 -59.27 21.55 17.15
N ILE A 840 -58.86 21.70 15.88
CA ILE A 840 -57.64 22.40 15.51
C ILE A 840 -57.71 23.89 15.90
N LYS A 841 -58.91 24.50 15.82
CA LYS A 841 -59.14 25.90 16.22
C LYS A 841 -59.17 26.09 17.74
N ASP A 842 -59.62 25.09 18.49
CA ASP A 842 -59.69 25.11 19.96
C ASP A 842 -59.12 23.81 20.58
N PRO A 843 -57.79 23.62 20.55
CA PRO A 843 -57.15 22.36 20.95
C PRO A 843 -57.19 22.09 22.47
N LEU A 844 -57.60 23.07 23.28
CA LEU A 844 -57.69 22.97 24.74
C LEU A 844 -59.07 22.49 25.22
N ASN A 845 -60.04 22.39 24.30
CA ASN A 845 -61.40 22.02 24.63
C ASN A 845 -61.54 20.50 24.83
N LYS A 846 -61.61 20.10 26.11
CA LYS A 846 -61.73 18.69 26.52
C LYS A 846 -63.00 18.02 26.01
N GLU A 847 -64.11 18.75 25.98
CA GLU A 847 -65.40 18.23 25.51
C GLU A 847 -65.34 17.98 24.01
N LEU A 848 -64.77 18.92 23.24
CA LEU A 848 -64.58 18.80 21.81
C LEU A 848 -63.62 17.67 21.44
N TYR A 849 -62.52 17.49 22.18
CA TYR A 849 -61.62 16.34 21.99
C TYR A 849 -62.34 15.01 22.28
N THR A 850 -63.13 14.95 23.34
CA THR A 850 -63.91 13.74 23.69
C THR A 850 -64.93 13.41 22.61
N GLN A 851 -65.64 14.42 22.10
CA GLN A 851 -66.56 14.26 20.97
C GLN A 851 -65.83 13.73 19.73
N PHE A 852 -64.71 14.34 19.37
CA PHE A 852 -63.86 13.94 18.24
C PHE A 852 -63.42 12.47 18.34
N SER A 853 -62.91 12.06 19.50
CA SER A 853 -62.43 10.69 19.72
C SER A 853 -63.57 9.66 19.71
N ASN A 854 -64.67 9.93 20.41
CA ASN A 854 -65.83 9.02 20.47
C ASN A 854 -66.46 8.81 19.09
N GLU A 855 -66.64 9.90 18.34
CA GLU A 855 -67.11 9.85 16.96
C GLU A 855 -66.18 9.01 16.08
N GLY A 856 -64.87 9.20 16.21
CA GLY A 856 -63.86 8.41 15.50
C GLY A 856 -63.97 6.92 15.79
N TRP A 857 -64.10 6.53 17.07
CA TRP A 857 -64.29 5.14 17.46
C TRP A 857 -65.58 4.53 16.93
N ASP A 858 -66.69 5.27 16.97
CA ASP A 858 -67.98 4.81 16.44
C ASP A 858 -67.92 4.59 14.93
N ASN A 859 -67.30 5.51 14.20
CA ASN A 859 -67.08 5.40 12.76
C ASN A 859 -66.14 4.24 12.41
N TYR A 860 -65.09 4.03 13.19
CA TYR A 860 -64.17 2.90 13.03
C TYR A 860 -64.86 1.56 13.24
N TYR A 861 -65.65 1.42 14.33
CA TYR A 861 -66.44 0.21 14.58
C TYR A 861 -67.47 -0.04 13.48
N LYS A 862 -68.19 1.01 13.05
CA LYS A 862 -69.17 0.93 11.96
C LYS A 862 -68.52 0.51 10.65
N TYR A 863 -67.34 1.03 10.35
CA TYR A 863 -66.57 0.65 9.16
C TYR A 863 -66.21 -0.84 9.18
N LEU A 864 -65.54 -1.33 10.23
CA LEU A 864 -65.15 -2.74 10.32
C LEU A 864 -66.34 -3.69 10.30
N LYS A 865 -67.46 -3.32 10.95
CA LYS A 865 -68.70 -4.10 10.94
C LYS A 865 -69.32 -4.20 9.54
N GLY A 866 -69.07 -3.22 8.67
CA GLY A 866 -69.54 -3.19 7.29
C GLY A 866 -68.76 -4.08 6.32
N ILE A 867 -67.57 -4.56 6.71
CA ILE A 867 -66.73 -5.43 5.87
C ILE A 867 -67.33 -6.83 5.79
N LYS A 868 -67.61 -7.31 4.57
CA LYS A 868 -68.12 -8.67 4.31
C LYS A 868 -67.04 -9.49 3.60
N ASN A 869 -66.70 -10.67 4.14
CA ASN A 869 -65.71 -11.61 3.58
C ASN A 869 -64.36 -10.96 3.21
N PRO A 870 -63.53 -10.56 4.18
CA PRO A 870 -62.32 -9.77 3.96
C PRO A 870 -61.22 -10.43 3.10
N ILE A 871 -61.21 -11.76 2.89
CA ILE A 871 -60.20 -12.47 2.05
C ILE A 871 -60.81 -13.67 1.32
N LYS A 872 -60.52 -13.86 0.02
CA LYS A 872 -60.97 -15.02 -0.79
C LYS A 872 -60.12 -16.30 -0.67
N ASN A 873 -58.87 -16.24 -0.20
CA ASN A 873 -57.88 -17.33 -0.36
C ASN A 873 -57.11 -17.82 0.90
N ASP A 874 -57.32 -17.30 2.13
CA ASP A 874 -56.48 -17.67 3.31
C ASP A 874 -57.23 -18.34 4.50
N GLY A 875 -58.41 -18.91 4.24
CA GLY A 875 -59.11 -19.77 5.21
C GLY A 875 -59.78 -19.08 6.42
N ASP A 876 -60.34 -19.91 7.32
CA ASP A 876 -61.19 -19.53 8.47
C ASP A 876 -60.52 -18.58 9.49
N TYR A 877 -59.19 -18.50 9.52
CA TYR A 877 -58.41 -17.78 10.56
C TYR A 877 -58.57 -16.24 10.51
N THR A 878 -58.60 -15.67 9.31
CA THR A 878 -58.65 -14.19 9.14
C THR A 878 -60.04 -13.63 9.42
N ASN A 879 -61.09 -14.40 9.10
CA ASN A 879 -62.46 -14.07 9.48
C ASN A 879 -62.65 -14.15 11.01
N GLU A 880 -62.07 -15.17 11.65
CA GLU A 880 -62.10 -15.31 13.11
C GLU A 880 -61.37 -14.14 13.82
N ARG A 881 -60.24 -13.69 13.26
CA ARG A 881 -59.51 -12.50 13.76
C ARG A 881 -60.36 -11.23 13.69
N LEU A 882 -60.98 -10.95 12.54
CA LEU A 882 -61.85 -9.78 12.39
C LEU A 882 -63.04 -9.82 13.36
N GLU A 883 -63.68 -10.98 13.52
CA GLU A 883 -64.77 -11.15 14.49
C GLU A 883 -64.30 -11.01 15.94
N ARG A 884 -63.07 -11.40 16.26
CA ARG A 884 -62.46 -11.16 17.59
C ARG A 884 -62.27 -9.67 17.83
N ILE A 885 -61.70 -8.95 16.86
CA ILE A 885 -61.51 -7.48 16.93
C ILE A 885 -62.86 -6.78 17.10
N LEU A 886 -63.89 -7.14 16.32
CA LEU A 886 -65.22 -6.54 16.42
C LEU A 886 -65.86 -6.73 17.80
N ARG A 887 -65.69 -7.90 18.43
CA ARG A 887 -66.19 -8.15 19.79
C ARG A 887 -65.44 -7.32 20.83
N LEU A 888 -64.12 -7.19 20.69
CA LEU A 888 -63.30 -6.36 21.57
C LEU A 888 -63.67 -4.88 21.43
N LEU A 889 -63.86 -4.38 20.20
CA LEU A 889 -64.33 -3.02 19.93
C LEU A 889 -65.72 -2.77 20.50
N GLN A 890 -66.66 -3.70 20.32
CA GLN A 890 -68.00 -3.57 20.90
C GLN A 890 -67.93 -3.45 22.44
N LYS A 891 -67.08 -4.26 23.10
CA LYS A 891 -66.90 -4.18 24.55
C LYS A 891 -66.22 -2.88 24.96
N PHE A 892 -65.27 -2.38 24.18
CA PHE A 892 -64.58 -1.10 24.38
C PHE A 892 -65.55 0.09 24.27
N THR A 893 -66.42 0.13 23.25
CA THR A 893 -67.47 1.16 23.10
C THR A 893 -68.45 1.14 24.28
N VAL A 894 -68.89 -0.05 24.72
CA VAL A 894 -69.77 -0.19 25.90
C VAL A 894 -69.08 0.26 27.19
N ASN A 895 -67.75 0.18 27.25
CA ASN A 895 -66.94 0.64 28.37
C ASN A 895 -66.57 2.14 28.30
N GLU A 896 -67.36 2.94 27.60
CA GLU A 896 -67.12 4.38 27.40
C GLU A 896 -65.72 4.67 26.82
N TYR A 897 -65.26 3.84 25.89
CA TYR A 897 -63.95 3.96 25.23
C TYR A 897 -62.76 3.92 26.21
N LYS A 898 -62.94 3.31 27.39
CA LYS A 898 -61.86 3.07 28.35
C LYS A 898 -61.16 1.74 28.07
N PRO A 899 -59.82 1.65 28.26
CA PRO A 899 -59.07 0.41 28.09
C PRO A 899 -59.68 -0.75 28.89
N LEU A 900 -59.70 -1.94 28.29
CA LEU A 900 -60.20 -3.16 28.90
C LEU A 900 -59.15 -3.71 29.88
N THR A 901 -59.58 -4.17 31.04
CA THR A 901 -58.70 -4.94 31.94
C THR A 901 -58.35 -6.31 31.34
N GLN A 902 -57.24 -6.92 31.76
CA GLN A 902 -56.87 -8.29 31.38
C GLN A 902 -58.04 -9.29 31.49
N GLN A 903 -58.83 -9.21 32.56
CA GLN A 903 -59.98 -10.09 32.78
C GLN A 903 -61.11 -9.85 31.77
N GLU A 904 -61.38 -8.60 31.41
CA GLU A 904 -62.41 -8.26 30.43
C GLU A 904 -61.98 -8.67 29.02
N TYR A 905 -60.72 -8.45 28.69
CA TYR A 905 -60.11 -8.87 27.43
C TYR A 905 -60.19 -10.40 27.24
N GLU A 906 -59.75 -11.17 28.24
CA GLU A 906 -59.81 -12.64 28.21
C GLU A 906 -61.25 -13.16 28.11
N LYS A 907 -62.21 -12.56 28.83
CA LYS A 907 -63.63 -12.93 28.74
C LYS A 907 -64.17 -12.77 27.31
N VAL A 908 -63.80 -11.70 26.62
CA VAL A 908 -64.24 -11.45 25.24
C VAL A 908 -63.61 -12.46 24.27
N ILE A 909 -62.32 -12.72 24.38
CA ILE A 909 -61.62 -13.68 23.50
C ILE A 909 -62.11 -15.11 23.72
N ASN A 910 -62.30 -15.54 24.98
CA ASN A 910 -62.70 -16.90 25.34
C ASN A 910 -64.18 -17.21 25.11
N SER A 911 -65.03 -16.19 24.86
CA SER A 911 -66.48 -16.34 24.65
C SER A 911 -66.90 -17.24 23.47
N LYS A 912 -65.97 -17.64 22.59
CA LYS A 912 -66.22 -18.58 21.48
C LYS A 912 -65.76 -20.04 21.74
N LEU A 913 -64.94 -20.30 22.76
CA LEU A 913 -64.41 -21.66 23.02
C LEU A 913 -65.47 -22.65 23.55
N THR A 914 -66.66 -22.18 23.89
CA THR A 914 -67.79 -23.01 24.31
C THR A 914 -68.53 -23.67 23.14
N ASN A 915 -68.39 -23.19 21.90
CA ASN A 915 -69.10 -23.74 20.74
C ASN A 915 -68.23 -24.56 19.76
N SER A 916 -66.90 -24.61 19.92
CA SER A 916 -66.00 -25.40 19.06
C SER A 916 -65.69 -26.81 19.59
N ARG A 917 -65.90 -27.08 20.89
CA ARG A 917 -65.76 -28.45 21.46
C ARG A 917 -66.80 -29.45 20.94
N SER A 918 -67.89 -28.98 20.32
CA SER A 918 -68.90 -29.85 19.69
C SER A 918 -68.57 -30.27 18.25
N ARG A 919 -67.64 -29.56 17.57
CA ARG A 919 -67.23 -29.89 16.19
C ARG A 919 -65.95 -30.72 16.10
N ILE A 920 -65.05 -30.64 17.08
CA ILE A 920 -63.81 -31.42 17.09
C ILE A 920 -64.05 -32.88 17.54
N LYS A 921 -65.09 -33.16 18.33
CA LYS A 921 -65.45 -34.54 18.72
C LYS A 921 -66.13 -35.38 17.63
N LYS A 922 -66.50 -34.79 16.48
CA LYS A 922 -67.14 -35.50 15.35
C LYS A 922 -66.21 -35.78 14.16
N ARG A 923 -64.95 -35.33 14.19
CA ARG A 923 -63.95 -35.58 13.14
C ARG A 923 -62.83 -36.55 13.55
N SER A 924 -62.74 -36.97 14.82
CA SER A 924 -61.75 -37.95 15.28
C SER A 924 -62.25 -39.41 15.32
N GLU A 925 -63.47 -39.69 14.86
CA GLU A 925 -64.00 -41.07 14.82
C GLU A 925 -64.08 -41.69 13.41
N ASN A 926 -63.75 -40.98 12.34
CA ASN A 926 -63.74 -41.57 10.99
C ASN A 926 -62.59 -41.01 10.14
N GLY A 927 -61.58 -41.86 9.88
CA GLY A 927 -60.70 -41.71 8.72
C GLY A 927 -59.21 -41.87 9.01
N LYS A 928 -58.72 -43.11 8.87
CA LYS A 928 -57.32 -43.44 8.62
C LYS A 928 -56.81 -42.67 7.39
N TYR A 929 -55.71 -41.93 7.52
CA TYR A 929 -54.42 -42.06 6.82
C TYR A 929 -53.57 -40.83 7.08
#